data_AF-A0A6P9FD98-F1
#
_entry.id   AF-A0A6P9FD98-F1
#
_cell.length_a   1.000
_cell.length_b   1.000
_cell.length_c   1.000
_cell.angle_alpha   90.00
_cell.angle_beta   90.00
_cell.angle_gamma   90.00
#
_symmetry.space_group_name_H-M   'P 1'
#
loop_
_entity.id
_entity.type
_entity.pdbx_description
1 polymer ?
#
loop_
_entity_poly.entity_id
_entity_poly.type
_entity_poly.pdbx_seq_one_letter_code
_entity_poly.pdbx_strand_id
1 'polypeptide(L)'
;MALSSWSPEMGFGEKALREAAVSAGPTLELCTFPSSLGSSVATATLEQLFVVEQSLQSDYFKCNEEAKTFLKDVAIAVKKLEEMRKATIDLLEIESMELSRLYFLLETLPSSIGRELEECVRDARRLNLFEINQIQTDITRMNDAIQSLKMRILDLKKINEALGEEQEKLAREHEKLVTALNHTMGEKATTTVYINEIYTKITSERKDIELQKRHLEEIEEQLEKEKEDYLKRKQKLNEEIERCKNFCEFKRTETYKKKKELETLKLKVSKMKETFTTSTVVLSDHNLEISRLQESIRHWEQELEEMKKSCKILEDKIQFFVNTKGKLEDSSGIEKDEFLQKIKQMAEKLHKNRLENKDLQEKLSTLTRQYKIVLSEEDKLFMQKQKIYNENQKQLAFITQKENFLSQRKVDIKNMEEGLVTLHDLHRATKAVYQKQIKILNDNLERENQRCIITQWKVACLRKKHARWRKRLNIEIGEILDKIQTSEFRRTELLQETTVREKEISEFLAEIEKVTLELKQEEEEFIVKEKKLIQELSKYAKRFVEETQSNKVKEEELVECLPQLQVAEEEYKSKSGKFEELSNIITEQKQEQNLLNDYISQMAKDFSRYFSNTEKVKQELKYLRDQESHKIKNHFETLKNLENEIYVHDLKVNVLLLENEKLRKYIAYMKNKIEQYRKGEDYLKSMSSDLSCQLTAHQTQYLDLWAEFQTTVKELVNSGDEILQEIKNLIEKLKERDENIERISTWLQGNLEELHFLMEQESEIDLHKEKKHIPFKKVHPQGVECTMKNINKEKLK
;
A
#
# COMPACT_ATOMS: atom_id res chain seq x y z
N MET A 1 41.35 34.45 29.17
CA MET A 1 41.75 35.76 29.74
C MET A 1 41.00 35.93 31.05
N ALA A 2 41.67 36.33 32.14
CA ALA A 2 41.11 36.79 33.43
C ALA A 2 40.12 35.87 34.20
N LEU A 3 40.06 35.83 35.54
CA LEU A 3 40.94 36.36 36.61
C LEU A 3 40.62 35.61 37.94
N SER A 4 41.55 35.63 38.92
CA SER A 4 41.39 35.40 40.40
C SER A 4 40.53 34.21 40.91
N SER A 5 41.04 33.26 41.71
CA SER A 5 41.51 33.35 43.13
C SER A 5 40.43 33.89 44.10
N TRP A 6 40.17 33.29 45.27
CA TRP A 6 41.07 33.16 46.45
C TRP A 6 41.07 31.78 47.16
N SER A 7 42.06 31.61 48.04
CA SER A 7 42.21 30.65 49.16
C SER A 7 43.19 31.29 50.18
N PRO A 8 43.62 30.67 51.30
CA PRO A 8 43.08 29.57 52.12
C PRO A 8 42.85 30.04 53.59
N GLU A 9 42.71 29.14 54.59
CA GLU A 9 43.60 29.13 55.78
C GLU A 9 43.41 27.92 56.74
N MET A 10 44.55 27.49 57.30
CA MET A 10 44.86 26.72 58.52
C MET A 10 44.00 25.51 59.00
N GLY A 11 44.61 24.42 59.48
CA GLY A 11 46.04 24.17 59.60
C GLY A 11 46.44 22.75 60.03
N PHE A 12 47.69 22.39 59.73
CA PHE A 12 48.35 21.19 60.26
C PHE A 12 48.82 21.43 61.71
N GLY A 13 48.80 20.38 62.54
CA GLY A 13 49.21 20.42 63.94
C GLY A 13 49.85 19.12 64.39
N GLU A 14 51.01 18.80 63.83
CA GLU A 14 51.80 17.61 64.19
C GLU A 14 52.72 17.92 65.39
N LYS A 15 52.60 17.15 66.50
CA LYS A 15 53.69 16.59 67.35
C LYS A 15 53.30 16.32 68.82
N ALA A 16 54.21 15.57 69.46
CA ALA A 16 54.50 15.52 70.91
C ALA A 16 53.61 14.66 71.80
N LEU A 17 54.09 13.42 72.01
CA LEU A 17 54.54 12.93 73.31
C LEU A 17 53.70 13.31 74.55
N ARG A 18 53.06 12.28 75.13
CA ARG A 18 53.40 11.92 76.51
C ARG A 18 53.26 10.43 76.76
N GLU A 19 54.31 9.86 77.34
CA GLU A 19 54.20 8.60 78.08
C GLU A 19 53.34 8.85 79.33
N ALA A 20 52.47 7.90 79.64
CA ALA A 20 51.80 7.79 80.93
C ALA A 20 51.79 6.31 81.37
N ALA A 21 52.95 5.68 81.28
CA ALA A 21 53.17 4.36 81.87
C ALA A 21 53.18 4.49 83.40
N VAL A 22 52.00 4.40 84.02
CA VAL A 22 51.88 4.25 85.48
C VAL A 22 52.14 2.77 85.82
N SER A 23 53.40 2.39 85.70
CA SER A 23 53.90 1.21 86.40
C SER A 23 53.91 1.53 87.89
N ALA A 24 52.99 0.93 88.63
CA ALA A 24 52.92 1.01 90.08
C ALA A 24 52.46 -0.33 90.66
N GLY A 25 53.37 -1.31 90.66
CA GLY A 25 53.39 -2.29 91.76
C GLY A 25 53.56 -1.53 93.09
N PRO A 26 53.14 -2.11 94.23
CA PRO A 26 53.34 -3.52 94.56
C PRO A 26 52.21 -4.43 94.01
N THR A 27 52.40 -5.70 93.64
CA THR A 27 53.27 -6.73 94.24
C THR A 27 53.35 -6.62 95.76
N LEU A 28 52.18 -6.48 96.40
CA LEU A 28 52.09 -6.97 97.78
C LEU A 28 52.33 -8.47 97.66
N GLU A 29 53.49 -8.91 98.12
CA GLU A 29 53.88 -10.31 98.06
C GLU A 29 52.80 -11.14 98.76
N LEU A 30 52.59 -12.37 98.27
CA LEU A 30 51.87 -13.37 99.05
C LEU A 30 52.68 -13.59 100.33
N CYS A 31 52.30 -12.88 101.39
CA CYS A 31 52.72 -13.15 102.74
C CYS A 31 52.15 -14.51 103.14
N THR A 32 52.84 -15.57 102.74
CA THR A 32 52.59 -16.96 103.11
C THR A 32 52.92 -17.15 104.59
N PHE A 33 52.15 -16.49 105.45
CA PHE A 33 52.20 -16.71 106.89
C PHE A 33 51.75 -18.16 107.15
N PRO A 34 52.56 -18.98 107.84
CA PRO A 34 52.32 -20.41 107.93
C PRO A 34 50.93 -20.78 108.46
N SER A 35 50.21 -21.62 107.72
CA SER A 35 48.94 -22.24 108.09
C SER A 35 49.00 -23.18 109.31
N SER A 36 50.14 -23.20 110.01
CA SER A 36 50.44 -24.00 111.21
C SER A 36 50.68 -23.18 112.49
N LEU A 37 50.83 -21.85 112.41
CA LEU A 37 51.07 -20.99 113.58
C LEU A 37 49.79 -20.81 114.41
N GLY A 38 49.58 -21.74 115.34
CA GLY A 38 48.47 -21.78 116.27
C GLY A 38 48.13 -23.22 116.63
N SER A 39 47.72 -24.00 115.62
CA SER A 39 47.24 -25.38 115.80
C SER A 39 48.25 -26.27 116.53
N SER A 40 49.52 -26.33 116.11
CA SER A 40 50.53 -27.19 116.76
C SER A 40 50.88 -26.77 118.19
N VAL A 41 50.75 -25.48 118.51
CA VAL A 41 51.01 -24.94 119.86
C VAL A 41 49.78 -25.17 120.76
N ALA A 42 48.57 -25.05 120.21
CA ALA A 42 47.33 -25.37 120.90
C ALA A 42 47.19 -26.88 121.17
N THR A 43 47.55 -27.74 120.22
CA THR A 43 47.60 -29.19 120.47
C THR A 43 48.70 -29.54 121.46
N ALA A 44 49.92 -29.01 121.33
CA ALA A 44 51.00 -29.29 122.27
C ALA A 44 50.70 -28.79 123.70
N THR A 45 49.99 -27.66 123.86
CA THR A 45 49.55 -27.21 125.19
C THR A 45 48.38 -28.01 125.73
N LEU A 46 47.43 -28.45 124.90
CA LEU A 46 46.39 -29.40 125.32
C LEU A 46 46.99 -30.77 125.71
N GLU A 47 47.98 -31.27 124.96
CA GLU A 47 48.72 -32.49 125.28
C GLU A 47 49.54 -32.33 126.57
N GLN A 48 50.22 -31.20 126.78
CA GLN A 48 50.92 -30.92 128.05
C GLN A 48 49.95 -30.81 129.23
N LEU A 49 48.79 -30.17 129.07
CA LEU A 49 47.73 -30.15 130.09
C LEU A 49 47.22 -31.57 130.40
N PHE A 50 47.09 -32.42 129.38
CA PHE A 50 46.68 -33.82 129.53
C PHE A 50 47.76 -34.70 130.21
N VAL A 51 49.05 -34.47 129.90
CA VAL A 51 50.18 -35.11 130.59
C VAL A 51 50.27 -34.66 132.05
N VAL A 52 49.99 -33.38 132.34
CA VAL A 52 49.86 -32.89 133.71
C VAL A 52 48.69 -33.56 134.42
N GLU A 53 47.51 -33.66 133.80
CA GLU A 53 46.35 -34.38 134.36
C GLU A 53 46.67 -35.86 134.66
N GLN A 54 47.36 -36.56 133.75
CA GLN A 54 47.82 -37.95 133.99
C GLN A 54 48.86 -38.05 135.11
N SER A 55 49.82 -37.12 135.21
CA SER A 55 50.82 -37.12 136.28
C SER A 55 50.17 -36.97 137.66
N LEU A 56 49.11 -36.16 137.75
CA LEU A 56 48.31 -35.91 138.95
C LEU A 56 47.33 -37.04 139.30
N GLN A 57 47.25 -38.10 138.48
CA GLN A 57 46.52 -39.34 138.78
C GLN A 57 47.41 -40.43 139.40
N SER A 58 48.71 -40.19 139.62
CA SER A 58 49.62 -41.17 140.22
C SER A 58 49.61 -41.14 141.76
N ASP A 59 49.54 -42.32 142.38
CA ASP A 59 49.07 -42.59 143.76
C ASP A 59 49.89 -42.02 144.96
N TYR A 60 50.77 -41.03 144.77
CA TYR A 60 51.66 -40.53 145.84
C TYR A 60 51.56 -39.04 146.19
N PHE A 61 50.72 -38.23 145.53
CA PHE A 61 50.54 -36.81 145.87
C PHE A 61 49.07 -36.38 145.99
N LYS A 62 48.69 -35.87 147.17
CA LYS A 62 47.40 -35.18 147.37
C LYS A 62 47.48 -33.74 146.87
N CYS A 63 47.27 -33.53 145.58
CA CYS A 63 47.06 -32.20 145.01
C CYS A 63 45.62 -31.70 145.24
N ASN A 64 45.43 -30.38 145.16
CA ASN A 64 44.19 -29.69 145.48
C ASN A 64 43.24 -29.66 144.26
N GLU A 65 41.96 -30.01 144.42
CA GLU A 65 41.00 -30.16 143.30
C GLU A 65 40.76 -28.86 142.51
N GLU A 66 40.92 -27.68 143.13
CA GLU A 66 40.82 -26.38 142.43
C GLU A 66 41.78 -26.29 141.22
N ALA A 67 42.99 -26.84 141.34
CA ALA A 67 43.96 -26.85 140.24
C ALA A 67 43.44 -27.66 139.03
N LYS A 68 42.71 -28.74 139.29
CA LYS A 68 42.14 -29.62 138.25
C LYS A 68 40.98 -28.96 137.52
N THR A 69 40.14 -28.19 138.22
CA THR A 69 39.10 -27.38 137.57
C THR A 69 39.71 -26.27 136.72
N PHE A 70 40.73 -25.54 137.21
CA PHE A 70 41.39 -24.51 136.42
C PHE A 70 42.06 -25.04 135.15
N LEU A 71 42.76 -26.18 135.22
CA LEU A 71 43.37 -26.82 134.04
C LEU A 71 42.31 -27.19 132.98
N LYS A 72 41.13 -27.64 133.42
CA LYS A 72 40.02 -28.03 132.55
C LYS A 72 39.32 -26.84 131.89
N ASP A 73 39.12 -25.75 132.63
CA ASP A 73 38.55 -24.52 132.08
C ASP A 73 39.49 -23.85 131.08
N VAL A 74 40.81 -23.89 131.34
CA VAL A 74 41.83 -23.46 130.36
C VAL A 74 41.75 -24.29 129.07
N ALA A 75 41.64 -25.62 129.16
CA ALA A 75 41.49 -26.48 127.98
C ALA A 75 40.23 -26.16 127.15
N ILE A 76 39.11 -25.87 127.81
CA ILE A 76 37.85 -25.46 127.15
C ILE A 76 38.01 -24.08 126.48
N ALA A 77 38.67 -23.12 127.13
CA ALA A 77 38.93 -21.79 126.58
C ALA A 77 39.84 -21.86 125.34
N VAL A 78 40.92 -22.64 125.38
CA VAL A 78 41.83 -22.87 124.24
C VAL A 78 41.07 -23.49 123.06
N LYS A 79 40.24 -24.51 123.30
CA LYS A 79 39.43 -25.14 122.24
C LYS A 79 38.49 -24.14 121.56
N LYS A 80 37.77 -23.32 122.34
CA LYS A 80 36.84 -22.33 121.81
C LYS A 80 37.53 -21.22 121.02
N LEU A 81 38.75 -20.85 121.41
CA LEU A 81 39.60 -19.92 120.65
C LEU A 81 40.01 -20.48 119.28
N GLU A 82 40.37 -21.76 119.19
CA GLU A 82 40.72 -22.40 117.91
C GLU A 82 39.50 -22.59 116.99
N GLU A 83 38.32 -22.91 117.55
CA GLU A 83 37.05 -22.95 116.82
C GLU A 83 36.69 -21.57 116.22
N MET A 84 36.87 -20.49 116.98
CA MET A 84 36.72 -19.11 116.47
C MET A 84 37.78 -18.73 115.42
N ARG A 85 39.04 -19.12 115.63
CA ARG A 85 40.14 -18.87 114.69
C ARG A 85 39.82 -19.49 113.32
N LYS A 86 39.35 -20.74 113.31
CA LYS A 86 38.98 -21.43 112.07
C LYS A 86 37.83 -20.72 111.34
N ALA A 87 36.72 -20.45 112.02
CA ALA A 87 35.57 -19.78 111.40
C ALA A 87 35.91 -18.39 110.82
N THR A 88 36.90 -17.70 111.38
CA THR A 88 37.40 -16.41 110.86
C THR A 88 38.25 -16.60 109.59
N ILE A 89 39.07 -17.66 109.53
CA ILE A 89 39.86 -18.00 108.33
C ILE A 89 38.94 -18.39 107.17
N ASP A 90 37.95 -19.27 107.42
CA ASP A 90 37.00 -19.75 106.40
C ASP A 90 36.22 -18.56 105.76
N LEU A 91 35.89 -17.52 106.54
CA LEU A 91 35.27 -16.28 106.05
C LEU A 91 36.21 -15.42 105.20
N LEU A 92 37.45 -15.21 105.66
CA LEU A 92 38.45 -14.41 104.94
C LEU A 92 38.86 -15.05 103.61
N GLU A 93 38.84 -16.38 103.52
CA GLU A 93 39.11 -17.09 102.25
C GLU A 93 37.98 -16.84 101.23
N ILE A 94 36.71 -16.85 101.65
CA ILE A 94 35.56 -16.51 100.79
C ILE A 94 35.65 -15.05 100.31
N GLU A 95 35.87 -14.09 101.21
CA GLU A 95 36.02 -12.68 100.86
C GLU A 95 37.19 -12.45 99.90
N SER A 96 38.32 -13.15 100.09
CA SER A 96 39.48 -13.11 99.20
C SER A 96 39.17 -13.67 97.79
N MET A 97 38.40 -14.75 97.70
CA MET A 97 37.96 -15.31 96.41
C MET A 97 36.99 -14.38 95.66
N GLU A 98 36.02 -13.77 96.36
CA GLU A 98 35.10 -12.81 95.74
C GLU A 98 35.81 -11.53 95.31
N LEU A 99 36.72 -11.01 96.13
CA LEU A 99 37.55 -9.85 95.80
C LEU A 99 38.44 -10.13 94.57
N SER A 100 39.08 -11.30 94.51
CA SER A 100 39.89 -11.74 93.36
C SER A 100 39.06 -11.83 92.07
N ARG A 101 37.83 -12.36 92.16
CA ARG A 101 36.88 -12.40 91.04
C ARG A 101 36.43 -11.01 90.60
N LEU A 102 36.22 -10.09 91.53
CA LEU A 102 35.86 -8.69 91.23
C LEU A 102 37.03 -7.95 90.55
N TYR A 103 38.27 -8.14 91.00
CA TYR A 103 39.46 -7.61 90.32
C TYR A 103 39.60 -8.16 88.89
N PHE A 104 39.43 -9.47 88.68
CA PHE A 104 39.46 -10.06 87.34
C PHE A 104 38.39 -9.47 86.41
N LEU A 105 37.17 -9.21 86.89
CA LEU A 105 36.16 -8.50 86.10
C LEU A 105 36.57 -7.04 85.83
N LEU A 106 37.05 -6.30 86.83
CA LEU A 106 37.48 -4.90 86.68
C LEU A 106 38.62 -4.73 85.68
N GLU A 107 39.55 -5.68 85.61
CA GLU A 107 40.67 -5.67 84.66
C GLU A 107 40.23 -6.10 83.25
N THR A 108 39.39 -7.13 83.12
CA THR A 108 39.05 -7.70 81.80
C THR A 108 37.89 -6.98 81.10
N LEU A 109 36.83 -6.58 81.81
CA LEU A 109 35.59 -6.07 81.22
C LEU A 109 35.78 -4.78 80.36
N PRO A 110 36.63 -3.81 80.75
CA PRO A 110 36.91 -2.65 79.88
C PRO A 110 37.56 -3.05 78.56
N SER A 111 38.39 -4.09 78.56
CA SER A 111 39.10 -4.57 77.37
C SER A 111 38.21 -5.38 76.42
N SER A 112 37.22 -6.12 76.93
CA SER A 112 36.24 -6.82 76.10
C SER A 112 35.24 -5.85 75.50
N ILE A 113 34.65 -4.95 76.31
CA ILE A 113 33.72 -3.92 75.84
C ILE A 113 34.39 -2.99 74.82
N GLY A 114 35.66 -2.61 75.06
CA GLY A 114 36.44 -1.82 74.10
C GLY A 114 36.60 -2.52 72.74
N ARG A 115 36.90 -3.82 72.74
CA ARG A 115 37.03 -4.63 71.52
C ARG A 115 35.71 -4.79 70.78
N GLU A 116 34.64 -5.14 71.49
CA GLU A 116 33.30 -5.28 70.90
C GLU A 116 32.83 -3.96 70.29
N LEU A 117 33.07 -2.82 70.96
CA LEU A 117 32.75 -1.50 70.43
C LEU A 117 33.62 -1.13 69.22
N GLU A 118 34.91 -1.44 69.24
CA GLU A 118 35.80 -1.26 68.07
C GLU A 118 35.36 -2.09 66.87
N GLU A 119 34.92 -3.33 67.07
CA GLU A 119 34.42 -4.21 66.02
C GLU A 119 33.08 -3.68 65.46
N CYS A 120 32.15 -3.28 66.33
CA CYS A 120 30.90 -2.63 65.91
C CYS A 120 31.14 -1.33 65.13
N VAL A 121 32.07 -0.48 65.57
CA VAL A 121 32.44 0.77 64.86
C VAL A 121 33.15 0.47 63.54
N ARG A 122 33.94 -0.60 63.47
CA ARG A 122 34.64 -1.04 62.25
C ARG A 122 33.67 -1.56 61.20
N ASP A 123 32.70 -2.38 61.59
CA ASP A 123 31.68 -2.88 60.67
C ASP A 123 30.66 -1.79 60.29
N ALA A 124 30.29 -0.87 61.19
CA ALA A 124 29.51 0.31 60.82
C ALA A 124 30.24 1.20 59.81
N ARG A 125 31.55 1.44 59.98
CA ARG A 125 32.38 2.14 58.99
C ARG A 125 32.46 1.39 57.66
N ARG A 126 32.55 0.05 57.69
CA ARG A 126 32.59 -0.82 56.50
C ARG A 126 31.26 -0.81 55.74
N LEU A 127 30.14 -0.85 56.45
CA LEU A 127 28.79 -0.71 55.88
C LEU A 127 28.61 0.67 55.24
N ASN A 128 28.93 1.75 55.97
CA ASN A 128 28.86 3.11 55.44
C ASN A 128 29.73 3.30 54.19
N LEU A 129 30.93 2.71 54.14
CA LEU A 129 31.78 2.71 52.95
C LEU A 129 31.14 1.95 51.78
N PHE A 130 30.50 0.81 52.04
CA PHE A 130 29.77 0.06 51.01
C PHE A 130 28.56 0.84 50.47
N GLU A 131 27.76 1.44 51.36
CA GLU A 131 26.61 2.28 50.99
C GLU A 131 27.02 3.53 50.22
N ILE A 132 28.08 4.23 50.65
CA ILE A 132 28.65 5.38 49.93
C ILE A 132 29.13 4.96 48.53
N ASN A 133 29.84 3.84 48.41
CA ASN A 133 30.28 3.32 47.11
C ASN A 133 29.10 2.93 46.22
N GLN A 134 28.06 2.28 46.77
CA GLN A 134 26.84 1.95 46.04
C GLN A 134 26.16 3.22 45.51
N ILE A 135 25.93 4.21 46.37
CA ILE A 135 25.37 5.52 46.01
C ILE A 135 26.21 6.21 44.93
N GLN A 136 27.56 6.18 45.03
CA GLN A 136 28.43 6.72 43.99
C GLN A 136 28.26 5.98 42.65
N THR A 137 28.17 4.65 42.62
CA THR A 137 27.96 3.89 41.37
C THR A 137 26.57 4.09 40.76
N ASP A 138 25.55 4.36 41.58
CA ASP A 138 24.21 4.68 41.09
C ASP A 138 24.13 6.13 40.59
N ILE A 139 24.86 7.07 41.21
CA ILE A 139 25.05 8.45 40.73
C ILE A 139 25.80 8.48 39.40
N THR A 140 26.88 7.70 39.21
CA THR A 140 27.58 7.65 37.91
C THR A 140 26.68 7.05 36.83
N ARG A 141 26.01 5.92 37.09
CA ARG A 141 25.05 5.32 36.15
C ARG A 141 23.91 6.29 35.77
N MET A 142 23.43 7.08 36.73
CA MET A 142 22.41 8.11 36.48
C MET A 142 22.96 9.29 35.68
N ASN A 143 24.21 9.72 35.90
CA ASN A 143 24.86 10.76 35.10
C ASN A 143 25.09 10.30 33.65
N ASP A 144 25.52 9.06 33.44
CA ASP A 144 25.69 8.48 32.09
C ASP A 144 24.34 8.37 31.36
N ALA A 145 23.28 7.96 32.07
CA ALA A 145 21.91 8.00 31.55
C ALA A 145 21.50 9.43 31.16
N ILE A 146 21.75 10.43 32.01
CA ILE A 146 21.47 11.85 31.71
C ILE A 146 22.26 12.34 30.49
N GLN A 147 23.52 11.93 30.31
CA GLN A 147 24.31 12.30 29.12
C GLN A 147 23.78 11.63 27.85
N SER A 148 23.44 10.35 27.88
CA SER A 148 22.82 9.66 26.72
C SER A 148 21.48 10.30 26.32
N LEU A 149 20.66 10.71 27.30
CA LEU A 149 19.42 11.44 27.06
C LEU A 149 19.66 12.85 26.48
N LYS A 150 20.67 13.59 26.96
CA LYS A 150 21.07 14.88 26.37
C LYS A 150 21.50 14.74 24.90
N MET A 151 22.32 13.72 24.59
CA MET A 151 22.71 13.42 23.21
C MET A 151 21.48 13.06 22.35
N ARG A 152 20.58 12.21 22.88
CA ARG A 152 19.34 11.85 22.18
C ARG A 152 18.43 13.05 21.90
N ILE A 153 18.35 14.01 22.83
CA ILE A 153 17.60 15.27 22.63
C ILE A 153 18.24 16.12 21.53
N LEU A 154 19.58 16.21 21.45
CA LEU A 154 20.27 16.93 20.37
C LEU A 154 20.03 16.29 19.00
N ASP A 155 20.02 14.97 18.91
CA ASP A 155 19.74 14.29 17.64
C ASP A 155 18.27 14.40 17.23
N LEU A 156 17.33 14.37 18.17
CA LEU A 156 15.91 14.63 17.90
C LEU A 156 15.67 16.07 17.44
N LYS A 157 16.43 17.06 17.93
CA LYS A 157 16.37 18.44 17.40
C LYS A 157 16.81 18.51 15.93
N LYS A 158 17.97 17.95 15.58
CA LYS A 158 18.46 17.89 14.19
C LYS A 158 17.46 17.19 13.25
N ILE A 159 16.82 16.11 13.72
CA ILE A 159 15.80 15.40 12.95
C ILE A 159 14.57 16.29 12.74
N ASN A 160 14.09 17.00 13.76
CA ASN A 160 12.96 17.92 13.63
C ASN A 160 13.27 19.12 12.72
N GLU A 161 14.50 19.65 12.79
CA GLU A 161 14.98 20.72 11.90
C GLU A 161 14.98 20.26 10.42
N ALA A 162 15.51 19.07 10.14
CA ALA A 162 15.49 18.47 8.80
C ALA A 162 14.07 18.17 8.29
N LEU A 163 13.18 17.63 9.16
CA LEU A 163 11.78 17.39 8.82
C LEU A 163 11.01 18.70 8.55
N GLY A 164 11.34 19.79 9.25
CA GLY A 164 10.81 21.12 8.97
C GLY A 164 11.19 21.63 7.59
N GLU A 165 12.45 21.46 7.18
CA GLU A 165 12.88 21.77 5.81
C GLU A 165 12.17 20.90 4.76
N GLU A 166 12.00 19.59 5.00
CA GLU A 166 11.27 18.71 4.08
C GLU A 166 9.80 19.11 3.97
N GLN A 167 9.15 19.49 5.08
CA GLN A 167 7.78 20.01 5.08
C GLN A 167 7.66 21.33 4.29
N GLU A 168 8.62 22.25 4.42
CA GLU A 168 8.64 23.51 3.65
C GLU A 168 8.92 23.28 2.15
N LYS A 169 9.75 22.28 1.81
CA LYS A 169 9.98 21.85 0.42
C LYS A 169 8.70 21.24 -0.18
N LEU A 170 8.05 20.32 0.54
CA LEU A 170 6.79 19.69 0.14
C LEU A 170 5.65 20.72 -0.02
N ALA A 171 5.55 21.71 0.86
CA ALA A 171 4.57 22.80 0.74
C ALA A 171 4.75 23.60 -0.55
N ARG A 172 6.00 23.97 -0.89
CA ARG A 172 6.34 24.67 -2.15
C ARG A 172 6.14 23.80 -3.39
N GLU A 173 6.25 22.48 -3.29
CA GLU A 173 5.90 21.56 -4.38
C GLU A 173 4.38 21.42 -4.55
N HIS A 174 3.63 21.33 -3.46
CA HIS A 174 2.17 21.36 -3.50
C HIS A 174 1.63 22.67 -4.10
N GLU A 175 2.20 23.82 -3.75
CA GLU A 175 1.85 25.11 -4.34
C GLU A 175 2.13 25.16 -5.86
N LYS A 176 3.26 24.61 -6.32
CA LYS A 176 3.57 24.46 -7.76
C LYS A 176 2.59 23.53 -8.47
N LEU A 177 2.17 22.43 -7.82
CA LEU A 177 1.17 21.52 -8.38
C LEU A 177 -0.22 22.17 -8.46
N VAL A 178 -0.64 22.93 -7.45
CA VAL A 178 -1.91 23.68 -7.46
C VAL A 178 -1.90 24.79 -8.51
N THR A 179 -0.81 25.54 -8.64
CA THR A 179 -0.69 26.59 -9.67
C THR A 179 -0.64 26.00 -11.08
N ALA A 180 0.06 24.89 -11.30
CA ALA A 180 0.03 24.15 -12.57
C ALA A 180 -1.36 23.55 -12.87
N LEU A 181 -2.06 22.99 -11.88
CA LEU A 181 -3.43 22.49 -12.04
C LEU A 181 -4.39 23.62 -12.42
N ASN A 182 -4.31 24.77 -11.75
CA ASN A 182 -5.11 25.96 -12.07
C ASN A 182 -4.80 26.48 -13.48
N HIS A 183 -3.53 26.45 -13.91
CA HIS A 183 -3.15 26.82 -15.28
C HIS A 183 -3.76 25.87 -16.32
N THR A 184 -3.59 24.55 -16.15
CA THR A 184 -4.17 23.54 -17.07
C THR A 184 -5.71 23.54 -17.06
N MET A 185 -6.35 23.89 -15.94
CA MET A 185 -7.80 24.13 -15.88
C MET A 185 -8.21 25.38 -16.66
N GLY A 186 -7.39 26.45 -16.65
CA GLY A 186 -7.57 27.62 -17.52
C GLY A 186 -7.39 27.31 -19.00
N GLU A 187 -6.34 26.55 -19.36
CA GLU A 187 -6.14 26.05 -20.73
C GLU A 187 -7.31 25.14 -21.17
N LYS A 188 -7.79 24.26 -20.30
CA LYS A 188 -8.99 23.44 -20.56
C LYS A 188 -10.25 24.29 -20.74
N ALA A 189 -10.43 25.35 -19.95
CA ALA A 189 -11.56 26.27 -20.13
C ALA A 189 -11.49 27.02 -21.48
N THR A 190 -10.34 27.63 -21.80
CA THR A 190 -10.15 28.36 -23.07
C THR A 190 -10.28 27.45 -24.30
N THR A 191 -9.72 26.24 -24.25
CA THR A 191 -9.91 25.24 -25.32
C THR A 191 -11.36 24.75 -25.42
N THR A 192 -12.09 24.63 -24.31
CA THR A 192 -13.55 24.32 -24.34
C THR A 192 -14.35 25.46 -24.98
N VAL A 193 -14.02 26.72 -24.68
CA VAL A 193 -14.62 27.89 -25.34
C VAL A 193 -14.30 27.88 -26.84
N TYR A 194 -13.04 27.68 -27.23
CA TYR A 194 -12.63 27.61 -28.63
C TYR A 194 -13.27 26.45 -29.41
N ILE A 195 -13.45 25.29 -28.77
CA ILE A 195 -14.21 24.15 -29.34
C ILE A 195 -15.68 24.52 -29.53
N ASN A 196 -16.29 25.23 -28.58
CA ASN A 196 -17.67 25.71 -28.70
C ASN A 196 -17.82 26.78 -29.78
N GLU A 197 -16.85 27.69 -29.95
CA GLU A 197 -16.80 28.68 -31.04
C GLU A 197 -16.62 28.04 -32.41
N ILE A 198 -15.76 27.01 -32.52
CA ILE A 198 -15.66 26.19 -33.73
C ILE A 198 -16.97 25.44 -33.98
N TYR A 199 -17.60 24.87 -32.95
CA TYR A 199 -18.84 24.14 -33.09
C TYR A 199 -19.99 25.04 -33.56
N THR A 200 -20.16 26.23 -32.98
CA THR A 200 -21.19 27.18 -33.44
C THR A 200 -20.91 27.61 -34.88
N LYS A 201 -19.66 27.92 -35.24
CA LYS A 201 -19.27 28.24 -36.63
C LYS A 201 -19.52 27.09 -37.62
N ILE A 202 -19.25 25.85 -37.23
CA ILE A 202 -19.61 24.66 -38.03
C ILE A 202 -21.13 24.52 -38.16
N THR A 203 -21.92 24.85 -37.12
CA THR A 203 -23.39 24.81 -37.21
C THR A 203 -23.99 25.94 -38.04
N SER A 204 -23.35 27.12 -38.14
CA SER A 204 -23.76 28.15 -39.10
C SER A 204 -23.38 27.76 -40.52
N GLU A 205 -22.11 27.36 -40.76
CA GLU A 205 -21.66 26.93 -42.09
C GLU A 205 -22.48 25.74 -42.63
N ARG A 206 -22.92 24.81 -41.76
CA ARG A 206 -23.85 23.75 -42.14
C ARG A 206 -25.23 24.27 -42.57
N LYS A 207 -25.78 25.29 -41.90
CA LYS A 207 -27.05 25.93 -42.29
C LYS A 207 -26.91 26.72 -43.59
N ASP A 208 -25.76 27.36 -43.80
CA ASP A 208 -25.46 28.09 -45.03
C ASP A 208 -25.34 27.11 -46.21
N ILE A 209 -24.71 25.95 -46.02
CA ILE A 209 -24.68 24.85 -47.00
C ILE A 209 -26.08 24.26 -47.24
N GLU A 210 -26.92 24.13 -46.21
CA GLU A 210 -28.31 23.65 -46.32
C GLU A 210 -29.25 24.66 -46.99
N LEU A 211 -28.93 25.96 -46.91
CA LEU A 211 -29.59 27.02 -47.69
C LEU A 211 -29.09 27.03 -49.14
N GLN A 212 -27.79 26.90 -49.38
CA GLN A 212 -27.22 26.76 -50.72
C GLN A 212 -27.75 25.51 -51.45
N LYS A 213 -27.94 24.39 -50.74
CA LYS A 213 -28.57 23.18 -51.30
C LYS A 213 -30.01 23.44 -51.75
N ARG A 214 -30.83 24.09 -50.93
CA ARG A 214 -32.20 24.46 -51.32
C ARG A 214 -32.22 25.40 -52.53
N HIS A 215 -31.29 26.34 -52.62
CA HIS A 215 -31.15 27.16 -53.83
C HIS A 215 -30.69 26.37 -55.06
N LEU A 216 -29.86 25.33 -54.90
CA LEU A 216 -29.53 24.41 -56.00
C LEU A 216 -30.74 23.55 -56.39
N GLU A 217 -31.53 23.05 -55.44
CA GLU A 217 -32.78 22.32 -55.67
C GLU A 217 -33.83 23.21 -56.38
N GLU A 218 -33.96 24.47 -55.97
CA GLU A 218 -34.80 25.49 -56.63
C GLU A 218 -34.34 25.79 -58.07
N ILE A 219 -33.03 25.83 -58.32
CA ILE A 219 -32.45 26.03 -59.65
C ILE A 219 -32.61 24.76 -60.52
N GLU A 220 -32.43 23.56 -59.96
CA GLU A 220 -32.68 22.30 -60.66
C GLU A 220 -34.16 22.14 -61.02
N GLU A 221 -35.09 22.52 -60.13
CA GLU A 221 -36.52 22.62 -60.44
C GLU A 221 -36.81 23.62 -61.55
N GLN A 222 -36.16 24.79 -61.56
CA GLN A 222 -36.32 25.78 -62.63
C GLN A 222 -35.77 25.25 -63.96
N LEU A 223 -34.58 24.64 -63.96
CA LEU A 223 -34.00 24.02 -65.14
C LEU A 223 -34.83 22.83 -65.65
N GLU A 224 -35.49 22.06 -64.77
CA GLU A 224 -36.39 20.98 -65.21
C GLU A 224 -37.70 21.55 -65.77
N LYS A 225 -38.24 22.64 -65.22
CA LYS A 225 -39.38 23.37 -65.81
C LYS A 225 -39.01 23.99 -67.17
N GLU A 226 -37.80 24.52 -67.33
CA GLU A 226 -37.29 24.99 -68.63
C GLU A 226 -37.06 23.83 -69.62
N LYS A 227 -36.53 22.69 -69.16
CA LYS A 227 -36.42 21.46 -69.96
C LYS A 227 -37.80 20.97 -70.40
N GLU A 228 -38.76 20.90 -69.49
CA GLU A 228 -40.16 20.58 -69.79
C GLU A 228 -40.74 21.53 -70.83
N ASP A 229 -40.58 22.84 -70.66
CA ASP A 229 -41.13 23.84 -71.58
C ASP A 229 -40.43 23.83 -72.94
N TYR A 230 -39.13 23.57 -72.97
CA TYR A 230 -38.41 23.25 -74.19
C TYR A 230 -38.93 21.95 -74.84
N LEU A 231 -39.27 20.93 -74.05
CA LEU A 231 -39.81 19.66 -74.52
C LEU A 231 -41.26 19.83 -75.04
N LYS A 232 -42.08 20.68 -74.41
CA LYS A 232 -43.41 21.11 -74.89
C LYS A 232 -43.30 21.93 -76.18
N ARG A 233 -42.31 22.84 -76.30
CA ARG A 233 -42.00 23.57 -77.55
C ARG A 233 -41.54 22.61 -78.65
N LYS A 234 -40.68 21.65 -78.33
CA LYS A 234 -40.20 20.59 -79.22
C LYS A 234 -41.34 19.63 -79.62
N GLN A 235 -42.28 19.33 -78.73
CA GLN A 235 -43.50 18.57 -79.03
C GLN A 235 -44.37 19.35 -80.01
N LYS A 236 -44.66 20.63 -79.78
CA LYS A 236 -45.41 21.48 -80.73
C LYS A 236 -44.72 21.57 -82.10
N LEU A 237 -43.39 21.74 -82.13
CA LEU A 237 -42.62 21.72 -83.38
C LEU A 237 -42.66 20.34 -84.04
N ASN A 238 -42.65 19.25 -83.25
CA ASN A 238 -42.80 17.90 -83.76
C ASN A 238 -44.25 17.62 -84.21
N GLU A 239 -45.28 18.24 -83.63
CA GLU A 239 -46.67 18.21 -84.11
C GLU A 239 -46.83 19.02 -85.39
N GLU A 240 -45.99 20.03 -85.64
CA GLU A 240 -45.90 20.73 -86.93
C GLU A 240 -45.20 19.87 -87.98
N ILE A 241 -44.09 19.23 -87.61
CA ILE A 241 -43.42 18.22 -88.44
C ILE A 241 -44.32 17.02 -88.71
N GLU A 242 -45.10 16.54 -87.74
CA GLU A 242 -46.10 15.49 -87.92
C GLU A 242 -47.31 15.98 -88.71
N ARG A 243 -47.74 17.25 -88.61
CA ARG A 243 -48.74 17.81 -89.54
C ARG A 243 -48.21 17.83 -90.98
N CYS A 244 -46.95 18.21 -91.19
CA CYS A 244 -46.29 18.16 -92.50
C CYS A 244 -46.06 16.73 -93.01
N LYS A 245 -45.67 15.78 -92.13
CA LYS A 245 -45.58 14.36 -92.45
C LYS A 245 -46.95 13.80 -92.79
N ASN A 246 -47.99 14.05 -92.00
CA ASN A 246 -49.36 13.62 -92.27
C ASN A 246 -49.89 14.20 -93.59
N PHE A 247 -49.49 15.40 -94.00
CA PHE A 247 -49.77 15.93 -95.34
C PHE A 247 -49.02 15.15 -96.44
N CYS A 248 -47.75 14.80 -96.20
CA CYS A 248 -46.98 13.91 -97.10
C CYS A 248 -47.49 12.45 -97.09
N GLU A 249 -48.05 11.97 -95.99
CA GLU A 249 -48.64 10.64 -95.83
C GLU A 249 -50.06 10.59 -96.40
N PHE A 250 -50.79 11.71 -96.39
CA PHE A 250 -52.00 11.88 -97.20
C PHE A 250 -51.66 11.76 -98.69
N LYS A 251 -50.59 12.41 -99.17
CA LYS A 251 -50.06 12.23 -100.53
C LYS A 251 -49.58 10.78 -100.80
N ARG A 252 -48.94 10.11 -99.83
CA ARG A 252 -48.59 8.69 -99.94
C ARG A 252 -49.82 7.77 -99.92
N THR A 253 -50.88 8.09 -99.19
CA THR A 253 -52.09 7.24 -99.10
C THR A 253 -53.05 7.46 -100.27
N GLU A 254 -53.07 8.65 -100.86
CA GLU A 254 -53.59 8.92 -102.20
C GLU A 254 -52.86 8.04 -103.24
N THR A 255 -51.53 7.94 -103.15
CA THR A 255 -50.72 7.02 -103.96
C THR A 255 -50.95 5.53 -103.60
N TYR A 256 -51.21 5.22 -102.33
CA TYR A 256 -51.44 3.85 -101.85
C TYR A 256 -52.84 3.34 -102.20
N LYS A 257 -53.84 4.20 -102.42
CA LYS A 257 -55.13 3.81 -103.01
C LYS A 257 -54.92 3.20 -104.39
N LYS A 258 -54.10 3.83 -105.23
CA LYS A 258 -53.61 3.28 -106.51
C LYS A 258 -52.76 2.00 -106.39
N LYS A 259 -52.33 1.63 -105.17
CA LYS A 259 -51.69 0.34 -104.85
C LYS A 259 -52.65 -0.68 -104.23
N LYS A 260 -53.74 -0.27 -103.57
CA LYS A 260 -54.78 -1.21 -103.09
C LYS A 260 -55.57 -1.83 -104.25
N GLU A 261 -55.69 -1.10 -105.35
CA GLU A 261 -56.11 -1.61 -106.67
C GLU A 261 -55.23 -2.78 -107.19
N LEU A 262 -54.00 -2.92 -106.69
CA LEU A 262 -53.06 -4.00 -107.02
C LEU A 262 -53.16 -5.21 -106.07
N GLU A 263 -53.59 -5.02 -104.81
CA GLU A 263 -53.60 -6.08 -103.79
C GLU A 263 -54.93 -6.87 -103.73
N THR A 264 -55.99 -6.38 -104.38
CA THR A 264 -57.18 -7.17 -104.74
C THR A 264 -56.84 -8.44 -105.55
N LEU A 265 -55.71 -8.45 -106.27
CA LEU A 265 -55.18 -9.64 -106.96
C LEU A 265 -54.76 -10.76 -106.01
N LYS A 266 -54.43 -10.46 -104.75
CA LYS A 266 -53.74 -11.36 -103.81
C LYS A 266 -54.66 -12.03 -102.79
N LEU A 267 -55.92 -11.59 -102.68
CA LEU A 267 -56.97 -12.28 -101.91
C LEU A 267 -57.16 -13.75 -102.35
N LYS A 268 -56.68 -14.09 -103.54
CA LYS A 268 -56.59 -15.46 -104.09
C LYS A 268 -55.72 -16.42 -103.24
N VAL A 269 -54.84 -15.90 -102.37
CA VAL A 269 -53.89 -16.70 -101.56
C VAL A 269 -54.50 -17.25 -100.25
N SER A 270 -55.67 -16.76 -99.80
CA SER A 270 -56.24 -17.07 -98.48
C SER A 270 -56.35 -18.57 -98.12
N LYS A 271 -56.59 -19.43 -99.12
CA LYS A 271 -57.10 -20.80 -98.94
C LYS A 271 -56.07 -21.86 -98.56
N MET A 272 -54.80 -21.49 -98.33
CA MET A 272 -53.69 -22.45 -98.29
C MET A 272 -53.09 -22.72 -96.90
N LYS A 273 -53.68 -22.20 -95.81
CA LYS A 273 -53.04 -22.26 -94.46
C LYS A 273 -53.91 -22.78 -93.30
N GLU A 274 -55.21 -22.96 -93.48
CA GLU A 274 -56.11 -23.57 -92.49
C GLU A 274 -55.77 -25.05 -92.18
N THR A 275 -54.97 -25.66 -93.07
CA THR A 275 -54.45 -27.04 -92.97
C THR A 275 -53.45 -27.27 -91.85
N PHE A 276 -52.80 -26.24 -91.31
CA PHE A 276 -51.75 -26.39 -90.29
C PHE A 276 -52.31 -26.47 -88.85
N THR A 277 -53.52 -25.94 -88.64
CA THR A 277 -54.15 -25.77 -87.31
C THR A 277 -54.50 -27.08 -86.59
N THR A 278 -54.47 -28.21 -87.29
CA THR A 278 -54.85 -29.54 -86.74
C THR A 278 -53.74 -30.25 -85.98
N SER A 279 -52.46 -29.88 -86.17
CA SER A 279 -51.33 -30.71 -85.72
C SER A 279 -50.92 -30.54 -84.25
N THR A 280 -51.32 -29.45 -83.58
CA THR A 280 -50.71 -29.03 -82.30
C THR A 280 -51.43 -29.55 -81.05
N VAL A 281 -52.65 -30.07 -81.18
CA VAL A 281 -53.50 -30.53 -80.06
C VAL A 281 -52.86 -31.69 -79.28
N VAL A 282 -51.98 -32.47 -79.92
CA VAL A 282 -51.36 -33.69 -79.36
C VAL A 282 -50.39 -33.41 -78.17
N LEU A 283 -49.99 -32.17 -77.94
CA LEU A 283 -48.97 -31.81 -76.93
C LEU A 283 -49.51 -31.63 -75.49
N SER A 284 -50.81 -31.74 -75.23
CA SER A 284 -51.40 -31.49 -73.90
C SER A 284 -51.12 -32.58 -72.85
N ASP A 285 -51.10 -33.86 -73.27
CA ASP A 285 -51.41 -34.97 -72.37
C ASP A 285 -50.25 -35.38 -71.45
N HIS A 286 -49.01 -34.99 -71.79
CA HIS A 286 -47.80 -35.39 -71.05
C HIS A 286 -47.65 -34.72 -69.67
N ASN A 287 -48.45 -33.70 -69.33
CA ASN A 287 -48.31 -32.94 -68.08
C ASN A 287 -48.95 -33.61 -66.84
N LEU A 288 -49.72 -34.69 -67.00
CA LEU A 288 -50.50 -35.26 -65.88
C LEU A 288 -49.70 -36.16 -64.93
N GLU A 289 -48.56 -36.70 -65.38
CA GLU A 289 -47.89 -37.84 -64.71
C GLU A 289 -46.98 -37.42 -63.54
N ILE A 290 -46.48 -36.18 -63.54
CA ILE A 290 -45.53 -35.64 -62.55
C ILE A 290 -46.12 -35.62 -61.12
N SER A 291 -47.43 -35.43 -60.98
CA SER A 291 -48.10 -35.18 -59.69
C SER A 291 -48.14 -36.38 -58.72
N ARG A 292 -47.75 -37.59 -59.15
CA ARG A 292 -47.90 -38.82 -58.34
C ARG A 292 -46.75 -39.14 -57.37
N LEU A 293 -45.63 -38.41 -57.41
CA LEU A 293 -44.41 -38.78 -56.67
C LEU A 293 -44.25 -38.13 -55.29
N GLN A 294 -45.18 -37.28 -54.84
CA GLN A 294 -44.99 -36.44 -53.64
C GLN A 294 -45.57 -36.99 -52.32
N GLU A 295 -46.42 -38.03 -52.34
CA GLU A 295 -47.13 -38.47 -51.12
C GLU A 295 -46.33 -39.43 -50.21
N SER A 296 -45.31 -40.12 -50.73
CA SER A 296 -44.62 -41.22 -50.03
C SER A 296 -43.71 -40.80 -48.86
N ILE A 297 -43.38 -39.52 -48.73
CA ILE A 297 -42.39 -39.02 -47.76
C ILE A 297 -42.98 -38.94 -46.33
N ARG A 298 -44.31 -38.85 -46.19
CA ARG A 298 -44.98 -38.40 -44.96
C ARG A 298 -45.17 -39.45 -43.85
N HIS A 299 -44.68 -40.67 -44.03
CA HIS A 299 -44.97 -41.80 -43.13
C HIS A 299 -43.98 -41.93 -41.95
N TRP A 300 -42.71 -41.57 -42.14
CA TRP A 300 -41.62 -41.96 -41.23
C TRP A 300 -41.49 -41.15 -39.93
N GLU A 301 -42.24 -40.06 -39.77
CA GLU A 301 -42.07 -39.13 -38.64
C GLU A 301 -42.79 -39.57 -37.35
N GLN A 302 -43.59 -40.65 -37.38
CA GLN A 302 -44.59 -40.91 -36.33
C GLN A 302 -44.21 -41.95 -35.26
N GLU A 303 -43.24 -42.86 -35.49
CA GLU A 303 -42.94 -43.96 -34.54
C GLU A 303 -42.12 -43.53 -33.29
N LEU A 304 -41.51 -42.34 -33.30
CA LEU A 304 -40.39 -42.04 -32.39
C LEU A 304 -40.77 -41.64 -30.94
N GLU A 305 -42.04 -41.28 -30.65
CA GLU A 305 -42.44 -40.74 -29.32
C GLU A 305 -43.07 -41.76 -28.35
N GLU A 306 -43.30 -43.03 -28.73
CA GLU A 306 -43.95 -43.99 -27.82
C GLU A 306 -43.03 -44.57 -26.73
N MET A 307 -41.71 -44.61 -26.96
CA MET A 307 -40.69 -45.22 -26.07
C MET A 307 -40.51 -44.54 -24.69
N LYS A 308 -41.19 -43.43 -24.42
CA LYS A 308 -40.83 -42.46 -23.36
C LYS A 308 -41.53 -42.63 -22.01
N LYS A 309 -42.41 -43.63 -21.85
CA LYS A 309 -43.44 -43.67 -20.78
C LYS A 309 -43.25 -44.73 -19.66
N SER A 310 -42.23 -45.59 -19.72
CA SER A 310 -42.20 -46.85 -18.95
C SER A 310 -41.56 -46.82 -17.54
N CYS A 311 -40.69 -45.87 -17.21
CA CYS A 311 -39.75 -46.00 -16.08
C CYS A 311 -40.18 -45.39 -14.73
N LYS A 312 -41.47 -45.45 -14.32
CA LYS A 312 -41.98 -44.57 -13.22
C LYS A 312 -42.77 -45.23 -12.07
N ILE A 313 -42.56 -46.52 -11.78
CA ILE A 313 -43.50 -47.34 -10.95
C ILE A 313 -42.85 -48.09 -9.76
N LEU A 314 -41.53 -47.97 -9.50
CA LEU A 314 -40.78 -48.99 -8.74
C LEU A 314 -40.34 -48.69 -7.28
N GLU A 315 -40.57 -47.49 -6.72
CA GLU A 315 -39.97 -47.08 -5.42
C GLU A 315 -40.86 -47.19 -4.16
N ASP A 316 -42.19 -47.19 -4.28
CA ASP A 316 -43.13 -47.00 -3.16
C ASP A 316 -43.35 -48.23 -2.23
N LYS A 317 -42.29 -48.88 -1.68
CA LYS A 317 -42.46 -50.20 -1.02
C LYS A 317 -41.76 -50.54 0.31
N ILE A 318 -40.99 -49.64 0.94
CA ILE A 318 -40.12 -50.01 2.09
C ILE A 318 -40.70 -49.68 3.49
N GLN A 319 -41.73 -48.82 3.59
CA GLN A 319 -42.17 -48.19 4.84
C GLN A 319 -43.18 -49.02 5.69
N PHE A 320 -42.76 -50.13 6.33
CA PHE A 320 -43.71 -50.98 7.10
C PHE A 320 -43.30 -51.52 8.50
N PHE A 321 -42.02 -51.80 8.80
CA PHE A 321 -41.71 -52.93 9.71
C PHE A 321 -41.32 -52.71 11.20
N VAL A 322 -41.13 -51.49 11.73
CA VAL A 322 -40.39 -51.31 13.02
C VAL A 322 -41.19 -50.62 14.14
N ASN A 323 -41.83 -51.38 15.06
CA ASN A 323 -42.56 -50.84 16.24
C ASN A 323 -42.80 -51.88 17.40
N THR A 324 -42.63 -51.47 18.70
CA THR A 324 -43.13 -52.03 20.03
C THR A 324 -42.32 -53.00 20.99
N LYS A 325 -42.46 -52.83 22.37
CA LYS A 325 -42.15 -53.71 23.60
C LYS A 325 -40.78 -53.60 24.39
N GLY A 326 -40.56 -53.82 25.75
CA GLY A 326 -41.34 -53.61 27.03
C GLY A 326 -41.00 -54.36 28.41
N LYS A 327 -40.31 -53.73 29.43
CA LYS A 327 -40.38 -53.70 30.99
C LYS A 327 -40.14 -54.90 32.04
N LEU A 328 -39.53 -54.69 33.28
CA LEU A 328 -39.62 -55.44 34.64
C LEU A 328 -38.80 -54.89 35.94
N GLU A 329 -38.86 -55.50 37.20
CA GLU A 329 -38.51 -54.95 38.62
C GLU A 329 -37.88 -55.90 39.81
N ASP A 330 -37.66 -55.47 41.14
CA ASP A 330 -36.64 -55.94 42.22
C ASP A 330 -36.98 -56.15 43.82
N SER A 331 -36.07 -56.68 44.76
CA SER A 331 -36.13 -56.79 46.33
C SER A 331 -34.85 -57.44 47.12
N SER A 332 -34.56 -57.73 48.47
CA SER A 332 -34.81 -57.36 49.96
C SER A 332 -33.94 -58.17 51.11
N GLY A 333 -33.87 -57.87 52.48
CA GLY A 333 -33.22 -58.71 53.64
C GLY A 333 -32.92 -58.15 55.15
N ILE A 334 -32.63 -58.94 56.28
CA ILE A 334 -32.33 -58.51 57.77
C ILE A 334 -31.85 -59.58 58.92
N GLU A 335 -31.25 -59.26 60.15
CA GLU A 335 -31.25 -59.94 61.59
C GLU A 335 -30.07 -59.73 62.70
N LYS A 336 -30.28 -59.79 64.10
CA LYS A 336 -29.28 -59.98 65.31
C LYS A 336 -29.74 -59.67 66.84
N ASP A 337 -29.40 -60.44 67.95
CA ASP A 337 -29.20 -60.00 69.42
C ASP A 337 -28.95 -61.11 70.58
N GLU A 338 -28.21 -60.91 71.74
CA GLU A 338 -28.27 -61.82 72.99
C GLU A 338 -27.56 -61.58 74.42
N PHE A 339 -26.50 -60.77 74.65
CA PHE A 339 -25.33 -61.16 75.54
C PHE A 339 -25.17 -60.93 77.11
N LEU A 340 -26.19 -60.84 77.99
CA LEU A 340 -26.06 -60.05 79.28
C LEU A 340 -25.45 -60.61 80.62
N GLN A 341 -25.21 -61.91 80.88
CA GLN A 341 -25.24 -62.43 82.29
C GLN A 341 -23.94 -62.41 83.16
N LYS A 342 -22.78 -61.92 82.69
CA LYS A 342 -21.44 -62.36 83.15
C LYS A 342 -20.80 -61.74 84.43
N ILE A 343 -21.54 -61.01 85.28
CA ILE A 343 -20.96 -59.87 86.04
C ILE A 343 -20.46 -60.15 87.48
N LYS A 344 -21.11 -61.01 88.27
CA LYS A 344 -21.10 -60.85 89.76
C LYS A 344 -19.81 -61.24 90.51
N GLN A 345 -18.96 -62.15 89.99
CA GLN A 345 -17.79 -62.68 90.72
C GLN A 345 -16.58 -61.70 90.83
N MET A 346 -16.67 -60.51 90.25
CA MET A 346 -15.55 -59.55 90.16
C MET A 346 -15.22 -58.79 91.47
N ALA A 347 -16.07 -58.86 92.50
CA ALA A 347 -16.10 -57.85 93.57
C ALA A 347 -14.99 -57.97 94.64
N GLU A 348 -14.58 -59.16 95.05
CA GLU A 348 -13.76 -59.33 96.28
C GLU A 348 -12.26 -59.16 96.05
N LYS A 349 -11.76 -59.55 94.87
CA LYS A 349 -10.37 -59.25 94.43
C LYS A 349 -10.07 -57.74 94.42
N LEU A 350 -11.11 -56.91 94.40
CA LEU A 350 -11.03 -55.46 94.32
C LEU A 350 -10.43 -54.82 95.59
N HIS A 351 -10.57 -55.41 96.79
CA HIS A 351 -10.10 -54.72 98.01
C HIS A 351 -8.60 -54.85 98.25
N LYS A 352 -7.96 -56.02 98.09
CA LYS A 352 -6.50 -56.13 98.25
C LYS A 352 -5.78 -55.27 97.20
N ASN A 353 -6.27 -55.29 95.96
CA ASN A 353 -5.83 -54.40 94.89
C ASN A 353 -5.87 -52.91 95.30
N ARG A 354 -6.80 -52.44 96.16
CA ARG A 354 -6.87 -51.01 96.54
C ARG A 354 -5.65 -50.50 97.32
N LEU A 355 -4.92 -51.35 98.04
CA LEU A 355 -3.74 -50.91 98.80
C LEU A 355 -2.49 -50.83 97.91
N GLU A 356 -2.25 -51.87 97.11
CA GLU A 356 -1.18 -51.87 96.09
C GLU A 356 -1.44 -50.78 95.04
N ASN A 357 -2.70 -50.58 94.63
CA ASN A 357 -3.11 -49.47 93.77
C ASN A 357 -2.93 -48.08 94.44
N LYS A 358 -2.77 -47.96 95.76
CA LYS A 358 -2.54 -46.66 96.40
C LYS A 358 -1.08 -46.22 96.29
N ASP A 359 -0.14 -47.12 96.54
CA ASP A 359 1.30 -46.88 96.32
C ASP A 359 1.61 -46.75 94.81
N LEU A 360 0.95 -47.55 93.97
CA LEU A 360 0.95 -47.35 92.52
C LEU A 360 0.30 -46.02 92.12
N GLN A 361 -0.75 -45.53 92.79
CA GLN A 361 -1.35 -44.22 92.52
C GLN A 361 -0.39 -43.06 92.84
N GLU A 362 0.41 -43.16 93.90
CA GLU A 362 1.41 -42.11 94.20
C GLU A 362 2.53 -42.10 93.16
N LYS A 363 3.06 -43.26 92.77
CA LYS A 363 4.04 -43.40 91.68
C LYS A 363 3.49 -42.99 90.31
N LEU A 364 2.23 -43.34 90.04
CA LEU A 364 1.48 -42.88 88.86
C LEU A 364 1.26 -41.37 88.90
N SER A 365 1.04 -40.76 90.07
CA SER A 365 0.86 -39.31 90.18
C SER A 365 2.15 -38.54 89.88
N THR A 366 3.30 -39.03 90.34
CA THR A 366 4.61 -38.42 90.03
C THR A 366 4.98 -38.59 88.56
N LEU A 367 4.75 -39.78 88.00
CA LEU A 367 4.95 -40.05 86.57
C LEU A 367 3.99 -39.23 85.70
N THR A 368 2.71 -39.11 86.11
CA THR A 368 1.71 -38.26 85.44
C THR A 368 2.10 -36.78 85.51
N ARG A 369 2.75 -36.32 86.59
CA ARG A 369 3.25 -34.94 86.69
C ARG A 369 4.41 -34.72 85.71
N GLN A 370 5.35 -35.64 85.59
CA GLN A 370 6.44 -35.57 84.62
C GLN A 370 5.89 -35.64 83.17
N TYR A 371 5.01 -36.58 82.88
CA TYR A 371 4.34 -36.73 81.58
C TYR A 371 3.54 -35.48 81.18
N LYS A 372 2.83 -34.84 82.14
CA LYS A 372 2.16 -33.54 81.89
C LYS A 372 3.13 -32.39 81.60
N ILE A 373 4.32 -32.40 82.19
CA ILE A 373 5.35 -31.39 81.88
C ILE A 373 5.84 -31.59 80.45
N VAL A 374 6.23 -32.82 80.09
CA VAL A 374 6.69 -33.20 78.73
C VAL A 374 5.61 -32.89 77.69
N LEU A 375 4.36 -33.33 77.87
CA LEU A 375 3.25 -32.96 76.99
C LEU A 375 3.11 -31.43 76.84
N SER A 376 3.22 -30.67 77.93
CA SER A 376 3.15 -29.21 77.86
C SER A 376 4.33 -28.56 77.14
N GLU A 377 5.44 -29.28 76.94
CA GLU A 377 6.63 -28.82 76.21
C GLU A 377 6.54 -29.25 74.74
N GLU A 378 6.07 -30.47 74.48
CA GLU A 378 5.70 -30.96 73.15
C GLU A 378 4.60 -30.10 72.52
N ASP A 379 3.54 -29.74 73.25
CA ASP A 379 2.48 -28.82 72.79
C ASP A 379 3.04 -27.43 72.43
N LYS A 380 3.97 -26.89 73.24
CA LYS A 380 4.62 -25.60 72.95
C LYS A 380 5.48 -25.69 71.68
N LEU A 381 6.28 -26.75 71.54
CA LEU A 381 7.11 -26.99 70.36
C LEU A 381 6.26 -27.26 69.11
N PHE A 382 5.14 -27.98 69.24
CA PHE A 382 4.17 -28.21 68.17
C PHE A 382 3.52 -26.90 67.72
N MET A 383 3.07 -26.05 68.65
CA MET A 383 2.49 -24.74 68.34
C MET A 383 3.52 -23.79 67.69
N GLN A 384 4.78 -23.81 68.13
CA GLN A 384 5.87 -23.08 67.46
C GLN A 384 6.12 -23.61 66.04
N LYS A 385 6.21 -24.93 65.87
CA LYS A 385 6.37 -25.59 64.56
C LYS A 385 5.21 -25.29 63.61
N GLN A 386 3.97 -25.29 64.12
CA GLN A 386 2.79 -24.93 63.34
C GLN A 386 2.77 -23.45 62.96
N LYS A 387 3.23 -22.55 63.85
CA LYS A 387 3.40 -21.12 63.52
C LYS A 387 4.41 -20.94 62.39
N ILE A 388 5.59 -21.55 62.50
CA ILE A 388 6.64 -21.51 61.45
C ILE A 388 6.12 -22.11 60.13
N TYR A 389 5.38 -23.22 60.18
CA TYR A 389 4.76 -23.82 59.00
C TYR A 389 3.74 -22.88 58.34
N ASN A 390 2.87 -22.24 59.12
CA ASN A 390 1.89 -21.27 58.62
C ASN A 390 2.56 -20.02 58.02
N GLU A 391 3.69 -19.59 58.59
CA GLU A 391 4.49 -18.47 58.08
C GLU A 391 5.23 -18.86 56.78
N ASN A 392 5.80 -20.06 56.71
CA ASN A 392 6.38 -20.61 55.48
C ASN A 392 5.34 -20.79 54.37
N GLN A 393 4.11 -21.22 54.67
CA GLN A 393 3.04 -21.29 53.66
C GLN A 393 2.64 -19.90 53.13
N LYS A 394 2.59 -18.87 53.99
CA LYS A 394 2.36 -17.47 53.56
C LYS A 394 3.49 -16.97 52.67
N GLN A 395 4.74 -17.26 53.02
CA GLN A 395 5.91 -16.92 52.18
C GLN A 395 5.86 -17.64 50.84
N LEU A 396 5.56 -18.94 50.81
CA LEU A 396 5.43 -19.72 49.58
C LEU A 396 4.33 -19.18 48.66
N ALA A 397 3.14 -18.88 49.21
CA ALA A 397 2.05 -18.28 48.44
C ALA A 397 2.43 -16.90 47.87
N PHE A 398 3.16 -16.08 48.63
CA PHE A 398 3.69 -14.81 48.15
C PHE A 398 4.75 -14.99 47.06
N ILE A 399 5.65 -15.97 47.19
CA ILE A 399 6.65 -16.31 46.16
C ILE A 399 5.93 -16.72 44.87
N THR A 400 4.99 -17.66 44.91
CA THR A 400 4.21 -18.07 43.73
C THR A 400 3.43 -16.90 43.11
N GLN A 401 2.88 -15.99 43.91
CA GLN A 401 2.26 -14.76 43.40
C GLN A 401 3.28 -13.88 42.65
N LYS A 402 4.51 -13.73 43.16
CA LYS A 402 5.59 -12.99 42.49
C LYS A 402 6.11 -13.71 41.24
N GLU A 403 6.22 -15.03 41.25
CA GLU A 403 6.59 -15.84 40.09
C GLU A 403 5.55 -15.71 38.95
N ASN A 404 4.26 -15.68 39.29
CA ASN A 404 3.19 -15.40 38.32
C ASN A 404 3.31 -13.98 37.73
N PHE A 405 3.53 -12.96 38.57
CA PHE A 405 3.76 -11.58 38.08
C PHE A 405 5.03 -11.46 37.21
N LEU A 406 6.11 -12.17 37.55
CA LEU A 406 7.34 -12.22 36.74
C LEU A 406 7.13 -12.97 35.43
N SER A 407 6.30 -14.01 35.43
CA SER A 407 5.95 -14.78 34.22
C SER A 407 5.09 -13.95 33.27
N GLN A 408 4.09 -13.23 33.78
CA GLN A 408 3.32 -12.26 33.00
C GLN A 408 4.25 -11.19 32.40
N ARG A 409 5.11 -10.57 33.21
CA ARG A 409 6.08 -9.57 32.71
C ARG A 409 7.02 -10.11 31.64
N LYS A 410 7.43 -11.38 31.68
CA LYS A 410 8.23 -11.99 30.60
C LYS A 410 7.44 -12.08 29.29
N VAL A 411 6.16 -12.42 29.35
CA VAL A 411 5.27 -12.43 28.18
C VAL A 411 5.05 -11.01 27.66
N ASP A 412 4.77 -10.05 28.56
CA ASP A 412 4.60 -8.63 28.19
C ASP A 412 5.85 -8.06 27.50
N ILE A 413 7.05 -8.35 28.04
CA ILE A 413 8.34 -7.94 27.45
C ILE A 413 8.51 -8.56 26.05
N LYS A 414 8.31 -9.88 25.91
CA LYS A 414 8.43 -10.56 24.61
C LYS A 414 7.46 -10.01 23.56
N ASN A 415 6.22 -9.71 23.96
CA ASN A 415 5.22 -9.10 23.08
C ASN A 415 5.65 -7.68 22.64
N MET A 416 6.28 -6.91 23.54
CA MET A 416 6.81 -5.58 23.22
C MET A 416 8.07 -5.65 22.34
N GLU A 417 8.92 -6.65 22.51
CA GLU A 417 10.08 -6.93 21.64
C GLU A 417 9.62 -7.31 20.22
N GLU A 418 8.62 -8.19 20.08
CA GLU A 418 7.99 -8.54 18.80
C GLU A 418 7.28 -7.33 18.15
N GLY A 419 6.64 -6.49 18.96
CA GLY A 419 6.10 -5.20 18.54
C GLY A 419 7.17 -4.23 18.01
N LEU A 420 8.35 -4.19 18.62
CA LEU A 420 9.48 -3.38 18.15
C LEU A 420 10.10 -3.92 16.86
N VAL A 421 10.22 -5.25 16.72
CA VAL A 421 10.72 -5.88 15.48
C VAL A 421 9.76 -5.63 14.31
N THR A 422 8.47 -5.87 14.51
CA THR A 422 7.45 -5.61 13.46
C THR A 422 7.37 -4.13 13.09
N LEU A 423 7.44 -3.20 14.06
CA LEU A 423 7.50 -1.77 13.79
C LEU A 423 8.78 -1.35 13.03
N HIS A 424 9.93 -1.98 13.33
CA HIS A 424 11.18 -1.75 12.61
C HIS A 424 11.11 -2.23 11.15
N ASP A 425 10.56 -3.42 10.91
CA ASP A 425 10.39 -3.94 9.55
C ASP A 425 9.34 -3.17 8.74
N LEU A 426 8.26 -2.69 9.38
CA LEU A 426 7.33 -1.74 8.76
C LEU A 426 8.04 -0.44 8.37
N HIS A 427 8.84 0.15 9.26
CA HIS A 427 9.63 1.35 8.95
C HIS A 427 10.62 1.10 7.79
N ARG A 428 11.29 -0.06 7.78
CA ARG A 428 12.22 -0.49 6.71
C ARG A 428 11.50 -0.64 5.37
N ALA A 429 10.33 -1.28 5.34
CA ALA A 429 9.49 -1.42 4.16
C ALA A 429 8.99 -0.06 3.64
N THR A 430 8.48 0.80 4.52
CA THR A 430 8.06 2.17 4.20
C THR A 430 9.20 2.99 3.61
N LYS A 431 10.41 2.92 4.19
CA LYS A 431 11.61 3.58 3.66
C LYS A 431 11.97 3.08 2.24
N ALA A 432 11.86 1.77 1.99
CA ALA A 432 12.08 1.20 0.67
C ALA A 432 10.99 1.59 -0.36
N VAL A 433 9.75 1.84 0.08
CA VAL A 433 8.68 2.39 -0.77
C VAL A 433 8.98 3.85 -1.13
N TYR A 434 9.33 4.70 -0.16
CA TYR A 434 9.71 6.09 -0.44
C TYR A 434 10.94 6.18 -1.35
N GLN A 435 11.96 5.34 -1.17
CA GLN A 435 13.13 5.28 -2.07
C GLN A 435 12.73 4.93 -3.52
N LYS A 436 11.76 4.02 -3.72
CA LYS A 436 11.22 3.70 -5.05
C LYS A 436 10.44 4.88 -5.64
N GLN A 437 9.62 5.56 -4.84
CA GLN A 437 8.87 6.75 -5.26
C GLN A 437 9.81 7.90 -5.67
N ILE A 438 10.82 8.21 -4.85
CA ILE A 438 11.84 9.22 -5.15
C ILE A 438 12.56 8.90 -6.46
N LYS A 439 12.92 7.62 -6.71
CA LYS A 439 13.53 7.23 -7.99
C LYS A 439 12.58 7.49 -9.17
N ILE A 440 11.31 7.10 -9.06
CA ILE A 440 10.31 7.32 -10.13
C ILE A 440 10.10 8.83 -10.40
N LEU A 441 10.12 9.66 -9.36
CA LEU A 441 10.03 11.11 -9.48
C LEU A 441 11.27 11.71 -10.17
N ASN A 442 12.47 11.25 -9.84
CA ASN A 442 13.70 11.66 -10.52
C ASN A 442 13.70 11.23 -12.00
N ASP A 443 13.34 9.98 -12.29
CA ASP A 443 13.22 9.45 -13.65
C ASP A 443 12.17 10.25 -14.48
N ASN A 444 11.10 10.75 -13.83
CA ASN A 444 10.11 11.65 -14.46
C ASN A 444 10.67 13.06 -14.70
N LEU A 445 11.36 13.64 -13.72
CA LEU A 445 11.96 14.97 -13.82
C LEU A 445 12.98 15.04 -14.97
N GLU A 446 13.80 14.00 -15.15
CA GLU A 446 14.74 13.95 -16.28
C GLU A 446 14.01 13.89 -17.63
N ARG A 447 12.94 13.09 -17.74
CA ARG A 447 12.10 13.04 -18.95
C ARG A 447 11.46 14.39 -19.26
N GLU A 448 10.95 15.12 -18.28
CA GLU A 448 10.39 16.45 -18.50
C GLU A 448 11.44 17.51 -18.83
N ASN A 449 12.65 17.44 -18.25
CA ASN A 449 13.76 18.29 -18.67
C ASN A 449 14.13 18.07 -20.15
N GLN A 450 14.22 16.81 -20.59
CA GLN A 450 14.46 16.46 -22.01
C GLN A 450 13.32 16.96 -22.92
N ARG A 451 12.05 16.79 -22.52
CA ARG A 451 10.87 17.32 -23.24
C ARG A 451 10.86 18.85 -23.33
N CYS A 452 11.25 19.52 -22.25
CA CYS A 452 11.35 20.98 -22.19
C CYS A 452 12.39 21.51 -23.19
N ILE A 453 13.60 20.94 -23.21
CA ILE A 453 14.66 21.31 -24.18
C ILE A 453 14.18 21.14 -25.63
N ILE A 454 13.55 20.00 -25.95
CA ILE A 454 13.01 19.74 -27.29
C ILE A 454 11.91 20.75 -27.66
N THR A 455 11.07 21.14 -26.69
CA THR A 455 9.97 22.09 -26.90
C THR A 455 10.50 23.52 -27.09
N GLN A 456 11.48 23.96 -26.29
CA GLN A 456 12.17 25.23 -26.47
C GLN A 456 12.85 25.32 -27.85
N TRP A 457 13.50 24.24 -28.29
CA TRP A 457 14.12 24.15 -29.63
C TRP A 457 13.06 24.26 -30.75
N LYS A 458 11.94 23.55 -30.64
CA LYS A 458 10.81 23.67 -31.59
C LYS A 458 10.28 25.11 -31.64
N VAL A 459 10.08 25.75 -30.49
CA VAL A 459 9.65 27.16 -30.41
C VAL A 459 10.67 28.11 -31.05
N ALA A 460 11.97 27.91 -30.84
CA ALA A 460 13.02 28.70 -31.48
C ALA A 460 13.03 28.54 -33.01
N CYS A 461 12.86 27.31 -33.52
CA CYS A 461 12.73 27.03 -34.95
C CYS A 461 11.47 27.66 -35.56
N LEU A 462 10.32 27.59 -34.88
CA LEU A 462 9.08 28.24 -35.30
C LEU A 462 9.21 29.77 -35.31
N ARG A 463 9.82 30.38 -34.28
CA ARG A 463 10.12 31.83 -34.24
C ARG A 463 11.01 32.25 -35.42
N LYS A 464 12.04 31.47 -35.77
CA LYS A 464 12.88 31.70 -36.97
C LYS A 464 12.08 31.57 -38.28
N LYS A 465 11.18 30.59 -38.41
CA LYS A 465 10.29 30.43 -39.58
C LYS A 465 9.33 31.62 -39.72
N HIS A 466 8.71 32.05 -38.62
CA HIS A 466 7.80 33.19 -38.57
C HIS A 466 8.50 34.51 -38.91
N ALA A 467 9.70 34.75 -38.39
CA ALA A 467 10.49 35.95 -38.73
C ALA A 467 10.83 36.03 -40.23
N ARG A 468 11.19 34.89 -40.86
CA ARG A 468 11.39 34.80 -42.32
C ARG A 468 10.12 35.07 -43.12
N TRP A 469 8.97 34.55 -42.67
CA TRP A 469 7.69 34.79 -43.33
C TRP A 469 7.27 36.27 -43.23
N ARG A 470 7.33 36.87 -42.03
CA ARG A 470 7.09 38.31 -41.82
C ARG A 470 7.99 39.16 -42.72
N LYS A 471 9.28 38.82 -42.87
CA LYS A 471 10.18 39.58 -43.77
C LYS A 471 9.71 39.52 -45.23
N ARG A 472 9.25 38.37 -45.73
CA ARG A 472 8.71 38.27 -47.10
C ARG A 472 7.40 39.05 -47.25
N LEU A 473 6.46 38.87 -46.33
CA LEU A 473 5.16 39.53 -46.37
C LEU A 473 5.29 41.06 -46.31
N ASN A 474 6.28 41.59 -45.58
CA ASN A 474 6.62 43.03 -45.61
C ASN A 474 7.18 43.51 -46.97
N ILE A 475 7.91 42.66 -47.70
CA ILE A 475 8.42 42.98 -49.06
C ILE A 475 7.26 42.91 -50.06
N GLU A 476 6.44 41.86 -49.99
CA GLU A 476 5.23 41.67 -50.81
C GLU A 476 4.25 42.85 -50.66
N ILE A 477 4.04 43.35 -49.42
CA ILE A 477 3.26 44.57 -49.17
C ILE A 477 3.94 45.83 -49.74
N GLY A 478 5.27 45.95 -49.63
CA GLY A 478 6.02 47.07 -50.22
C GLY A 478 5.82 47.14 -51.73
N GLU A 479 6.03 46.02 -52.44
CA GLU A 479 5.80 45.95 -53.88
C GLU A 479 4.36 46.29 -54.28
N ILE A 480 3.36 45.96 -53.46
CA ILE A 480 1.95 46.29 -53.71
C ILE A 480 1.72 47.80 -53.49
N LEU A 481 2.30 48.41 -52.45
CA LEU A 481 2.23 49.85 -52.22
C LEU A 481 2.89 50.64 -53.35
N ASP A 482 4.05 50.22 -53.83
CA ASP A 482 4.75 50.85 -54.97
C ASP A 482 3.89 50.76 -56.25
N LYS A 483 3.23 49.62 -56.50
CA LYS A 483 2.30 49.42 -57.63
C LYS A 483 1.04 50.28 -57.50
N ILE A 484 0.51 50.46 -56.30
CA ILE A 484 -0.63 51.36 -56.03
C ILE A 484 -0.21 52.82 -56.26
N GLN A 485 0.94 53.24 -55.72
CA GLN A 485 1.41 54.63 -55.82
C GLN A 485 1.75 55.02 -57.27
N THR A 486 2.35 54.12 -58.05
CA THR A 486 2.59 54.34 -59.50
C THR A 486 1.29 54.35 -60.30
N SER A 487 0.30 53.53 -59.95
CA SER A 487 -1.04 53.55 -60.57
C SER A 487 -1.80 54.83 -60.27
N GLU A 488 -1.75 55.32 -59.03
CA GLU A 488 -2.32 56.61 -58.62
C GLU A 488 -1.65 57.79 -59.31
N PHE A 489 -0.31 57.78 -59.43
CA PHE A 489 0.41 58.80 -60.21
C PHE A 489 -0.07 58.81 -61.66
N ARG A 490 -0.15 57.65 -62.32
CA ARG A 490 -0.68 57.54 -63.69
C ARG A 490 -2.15 57.97 -63.80
N ARG A 491 -2.96 57.73 -62.78
CA ARG A 491 -4.35 58.24 -62.69
C ARG A 491 -4.38 59.77 -62.64
N THR A 492 -3.46 60.40 -61.91
CA THR A 492 -3.36 61.88 -61.89
C THR A 492 -2.87 62.48 -63.21
N GLU A 493 -1.91 61.84 -63.90
CA GLU A 493 -1.49 62.24 -65.25
C GLU A 493 -2.66 62.19 -66.25
N LEU A 494 -3.41 61.08 -66.27
CA LEU A 494 -4.55 60.89 -67.18
C LEU A 494 -5.70 61.87 -66.90
N LEU A 495 -5.93 62.23 -65.63
CA LEU A 495 -6.89 63.28 -65.28
C LEU A 495 -6.43 64.66 -65.79
N GLN A 496 -5.13 64.99 -65.65
CA GLN A 496 -4.60 66.23 -66.20
C GLN A 496 -4.73 66.28 -67.73
N GLU A 497 -4.34 65.21 -68.44
CA GLU A 497 -4.52 65.09 -69.89
C GLU A 497 -6.01 65.25 -70.29
N THR A 498 -6.92 64.60 -69.57
CA THR A 498 -8.38 64.76 -69.79
C THR A 498 -8.82 66.22 -69.66
N THR A 499 -8.42 66.93 -68.61
CA THR A 499 -8.76 68.36 -68.43
C THR A 499 -8.09 69.32 -69.41
N VAL A 500 -7.08 68.87 -70.17
CA VAL A 500 -6.52 69.61 -71.31
C VAL A 500 -7.38 69.35 -72.56
N ARG A 501 -7.69 68.08 -72.87
CA ARG A 501 -8.56 67.74 -74.01
C ARG A 501 -9.97 68.35 -73.90
N GLU A 502 -10.53 68.42 -72.70
CA GLU A 502 -11.82 69.05 -72.44
C GLU A 502 -11.83 70.56 -72.74
N LYS A 503 -10.68 71.24 -72.56
CA LYS A 503 -10.50 72.65 -72.97
C LYS A 503 -10.33 72.78 -74.47
N GLU A 504 -9.47 71.96 -75.10
CA GLU A 504 -9.30 71.94 -76.56
C GLU A 504 -10.67 71.73 -77.26
N ILE A 505 -11.49 70.80 -76.77
CA ILE A 505 -12.86 70.57 -77.28
C ILE A 505 -13.76 71.80 -77.08
N SER A 506 -13.67 72.46 -75.91
CA SER A 506 -14.44 73.69 -75.64
C SER A 506 -14.03 74.87 -76.54
N GLU A 507 -12.73 74.97 -76.84
CA GLU A 507 -12.17 75.96 -77.77
C GLU A 507 -12.63 75.68 -79.22
N PHE A 508 -12.54 74.44 -79.69
CA PHE A 508 -13.05 74.05 -81.01
C PHE A 508 -14.57 74.26 -81.16
N LEU A 509 -15.37 74.05 -80.10
CA LEU A 509 -16.81 74.34 -80.14
C LEU A 509 -17.08 75.84 -80.33
N ALA A 510 -16.33 76.71 -79.66
CA ALA A 510 -16.44 78.16 -79.84
C ALA A 510 -15.98 78.61 -81.24
N GLU A 511 -14.95 77.99 -81.82
CA GLU A 511 -14.54 78.23 -83.20
C GLU A 511 -15.61 77.79 -84.22
N ILE A 512 -16.26 76.63 -84.00
CA ILE A 512 -17.37 76.15 -84.83
C ILE A 512 -18.56 77.11 -84.74
N GLU A 513 -18.97 77.56 -83.54
CA GLU A 513 -20.04 78.54 -83.40
C GLU A 513 -19.74 79.83 -84.17
N LYS A 514 -18.51 80.35 -84.06
CA LYS A 514 -18.04 81.52 -84.82
C LYS A 514 -18.15 81.30 -86.34
N VAL A 515 -17.63 80.18 -86.86
CA VAL A 515 -17.69 79.89 -88.31
C VAL A 515 -19.14 79.71 -88.79
N THR A 516 -20.04 79.15 -87.99
CA THR A 516 -21.47 79.05 -88.35
C THR A 516 -22.23 80.38 -88.30
N LEU A 517 -21.69 81.41 -87.63
CA LEU A 517 -22.20 82.79 -87.71
C LEU A 517 -21.64 83.50 -88.96
N GLU A 518 -20.37 83.30 -89.28
CA GLU A 518 -19.73 83.86 -90.48
C GLU A 518 -20.38 83.31 -91.77
N LEU A 519 -20.63 82.00 -91.84
CA LEU A 519 -21.35 81.37 -92.97
C LEU A 519 -22.75 81.97 -93.20
N LYS A 520 -23.53 82.22 -92.13
CA LYS A 520 -24.87 82.82 -92.26
C LYS A 520 -24.82 84.25 -92.82
N GLN A 521 -23.78 85.01 -92.47
CA GLN A 521 -23.57 86.36 -93.02
C GLN A 521 -23.19 86.29 -94.50
N GLU A 522 -22.37 85.33 -94.91
CA GLU A 522 -22.07 85.10 -96.34
C GLU A 522 -23.29 84.60 -97.13
N GLU A 523 -24.15 83.75 -96.56
CA GLU A 523 -25.42 83.34 -97.17
C GLU A 523 -26.37 84.53 -97.38
N GLU A 524 -26.54 85.40 -96.38
CA GLU A 524 -27.34 86.62 -96.51
C GLU A 524 -26.76 87.57 -97.58
N GLU A 525 -25.45 87.76 -97.62
CA GLU A 525 -24.78 88.52 -98.69
C GLU A 525 -24.96 87.88 -100.08
N PHE A 526 -24.89 86.55 -100.19
CA PHE A 526 -25.06 85.84 -101.45
C PHE A 526 -26.48 86.03 -102.00
N ILE A 527 -27.50 85.91 -101.15
CA ILE A 527 -28.90 86.17 -101.49
C ILE A 527 -29.10 87.63 -101.97
N VAL A 528 -28.35 88.59 -101.42
CA VAL A 528 -28.37 90.00 -101.90
C VAL A 528 -27.66 90.16 -103.26
N LYS A 529 -26.59 89.40 -103.52
CA LYS A 529 -25.87 89.39 -104.81
C LYS A 529 -26.71 88.74 -105.92
N GLU A 530 -27.35 87.60 -105.65
CA GLU A 530 -28.26 86.90 -106.55
C GLU A 530 -29.45 87.77 -106.98
N LYS A 531 -30.10 88.45 -106.03
CA LYS A 531 -31.23 89.36 -106.30
C LYS A 531 -30.86 90.52 -107.24
N LYS A 532 -29.60 90.95 -107.28
CA LYS A 532 -29.11 91.97 -108.23
C LYS A 532 -28.93 91.38 -109.64
N LEU A 533 -28.34 90.20 -109.76
CA LEU A 533 -28.17 89.49 -111.03
C LEU A 533 -29.51 89.20 -111.72
N ILE A 534 -30.54 88.79 -110.97
CA ILE A 534 -31.91 88.58 -111.49
C ILE A 534 -32.49 89.90 -112.07
N GLN A 535 -32.26 91.03 -111.42
CA GLN A 535 -32.68 92.34 -111.95
C GLN A 535 -31.93 92.73 -113.22
N GLU A 536 -30.67 92.34 -113.39
CA GLU A 536 -29.90 92.63 -114.61
C GLU A 536 -30.31 91.74 -115.78
N LEU A 537 -30.53 90.44 -115.55
CA LEU A 537 -31.09 89.52 -116.55
C LEU A 537 -32.44 90.04 -117.09
N SER A 538 -33.29 90.62 -116.24
CA SER A 538 -34.56 91.23 -116.65
C SER A 538 -34.42 92.44 -117.61
N LYS A 539 -33.25 93.09 -117.65
CA LYS A 539 -32.93 94.19 -118.58
C LYS A 539 -32.46 93.63 -119.92
N TYR A 540 -31.60 92.61 -119.92
CA TYR A 540 -31.12 91.97 -121.14
C TYR A 540 -32.24 91.26 -121.93
N ALA A 541 -33.17 90.61 -121.22
CA ALA A 541 -34.34 89.98 -121.84
C ALA A 541 -35.20 90.94 -122.68
N LYS A 542 -35.23 92.25 -122.35
CA LYS A 542 -35.97 93.25 -123.13
C LYS A 542 -35.28 93.61 -124.45
N ARG A 543 -33.95 93.77 -124.44
CA ARG A 543 -33.16 94.06 -125.66
C ARG A 543 -33.26 92.94 -126.70
N PHE A 544 -33.32 91.68 -126.25
CA PHE A 544 -33.42 90.51 -127.12
C PHE A 544 -34.69 90.49 -127.99
N VAL A 545 -35.78 91.13 -127.52
CA VAL A 545 -37.05 91.28 -128.25
C VAL A 545 -36.96 92.40 -129.31
N GLU A 546 -36.14 93.41 -129.09
CA GLU A 546 -35.92 94.52 -130.04
C GLU A 546 -35.04 94.05 -131.21
N GLU A 547 -34.01 93.24 -130.92
CA GLU A 547 -33.04 92.75 -131.90
C GLU A 547 -33.62 91.66 -132.82
N THR A 548 -34.54 90.82 -132.33
CA THR A 548 -35.23 89.79 -133.15
C THR A 548 -36.12 90.37 -134.26
N GLN A 549 -36.49 91.65 -134.18
CA GLN A 549 -37.25 92.33 -135.23
C GLN A 549 -36.37 92.78 -136.42
N SER A 550 -35.04 92.82 -136.27
CA SER A 550 -34.11 93.37 -137.28
C SER A 550 -33.57 92.35 -138.28
N ASN A 551 -33.41 91.08 -137.89
CA ASN A 551 -32.68 90.09 -138.71
C ASN A 551 -33.40 89.61 -139.99
N LYS A 552 -34.71 89.86 -140.14
CA LYS A 552 -35.52 89.38 -141.30
C LYS A 552 -35.19 90.03 -142.66
N VAL A 553 -34.17 90.89 -142.74
CA VAL A 553 -33.82 91.66 -143.96
C VAL A 553 -32.39 91.34 -144.44
N LYS A 554 -31.75 90.28 -143.92
CA LYS A 554 -30.33 89.96 -144.21
C LYS A 554 -30.06 88.51 -144.63
N GLU A 555 -31.09 87.69 -144.87
CA GLU A 555 -30.92 86.27 -145.21
C GLU A 555 -30.77 85.99 -146.72
N GLU A 556 -30.96 86.96 -147.61
CA GLU A 556 -31.04 86.73 -149.07
C GLU A 556 -29.73 86.96 -149.87
N GLU A 557 -28.64 87.48 -149.28
CA GLU A 557 -27.42 87.88 -150.02
C GLU A 557 -26.12 87.08 -149.70
N LEU A 558 -26.16 86.05 -148.85
CA LEU A 558 -24.95 85.32 -148.38
C LEU A 558 -24.93 83.83 -148.74
N VAL A 559 -25.07 83.51 -150.03
CA VAL A 559 -25.10 82.13 -150.56
C VAL A 559 -23.77 81.68 -151.19
N GLU A 560 -22.87 82.59 -151.59
CA GLU A 560 -21.61 82.22 -152.29
C GLU A 560 -20.32 82.65 -151.56
N CYS A 561 -19.38 81.69 -151.45
CA CYS A 561 -17.95 81.82 -151.04
C CYS A 561 -17.69 82.26 -149.57
N LEU A 562 -17.16 81.41 -148.65
CA LEU A 562 -15.70 81.17 -148.48
C LEU A 562 -15.34 80.04 -147.45
N PRO A 563 -15.77 78.77 -147.62
CA PRO A 563 -15.48 77.70 -146.65
C PRO A 563 -14.06 77.11 -146.79
N GLN A 564 -13.00 77.83 -146.37
CA GLN A 564 -11.62 77.33 -146.37
C GLN A 564 -10.75 77.62 -145.12
N LEU A 565 -11.21 78.40 -144.15
CA LEU A 565 -10.40 78.72 -142.94
C LEU A 565 -10.79 77.98 -141.66
N GLN A 566 -11.97 77.37 -141.59
CA GLN A 566 -12.55 76.90 -140.32
C GLN A 566 -12.09 75.50 -139.88
N VAL A 567 -11.52 74.69 -140.78
CA VAL A 567 -11.17 73.28 -140.50
C VAL A 567 -9.90 73.14 -139.64
N ALA A 568 -8.96 74.09 -139.72
CA ALA A 568 -7.65 73.97 -139.07
C ALA A 568 -7.67 74.31 -137.56
N GLU A 569 -8.62 75.13 -137.10
CA GLU A 569 -8.60 75.66 -135.72
C GLU A 569 -9.35 74.77 -134.71
N GLU A 570 -10.36 74.03 -135.15
CA GLU A 570 -11.15 73.13 -134.30
C GLU A 570 -10.36 71.87 -133.90
N GLU A 571 -9.51 71.35 -134.79
CA GLU A 571 -8.73 70.12 -134.54
C GLU A 571 -7.67 70.29 -133.44
N TYR A 572 -7.21 71.52 -133.19
CA TYR A 572 -6.25 71.83 -132.12
C TYR A 572 -6.95 71.92 -130.75
N LYS A 573 -8.09 72.62 -130.67
CA LYS A 573 -8.86 72.78 -129.41
C LYS A 573 -9.35 71.42 -128.88
N SER A 574 -9.75 70.48 -129.76
CA SER A 574 -10.16 69.12 -129.35
C SER A 574 -9.04 68.28 -128.72
N LYS A 575 -7.76 68.57 -129.03
CA LYS A 575 -6.61 67.84 -128.48
C LYS A 575 -6.14 68.41 -127.13
N SER A 576 -6.43 69.68 -126.84
CA SER A 576 -6.07 70.34 -125.56
C SER A 576 -6.86 69.76 -124.38
N GLY A 577 -8.20 69.76 -124.44
CA GLY A 577 -9.04 69.34 -123.31
C GLY A 577 -8.79 67.89 -122.87
N LYS A 578 -8.57 66.98 -123.82
CA LYS A 578 -8.22 65.57 -123.54
C LYS A 578 -6.90 65.40 -122.80
N PHE A 579 -5.99 66.37 -122.90
CA PHE A 579 -4.72 66.37 -122.17
C PHE A 579 -4.90 66.86 -120.73
N GLU A 580 -5.79 67.83 -120.48
CA GLU A 580 -6.15 68.27 -119.12
C GLU A 580 -6.98 67.21 -118.38
N GLU A 581 -7.95 66.56 -119.04
CA GLU A 581 -8.70 65.43 -118.47
C GLU A 581 -7.76 64.28 -118.05
N LEU A 582 -6.82 63.88 -118.92
CA LEU A 582 -5.82 62.87 -118.58
C LEU A 582 -4.85 63.34 -117.49
N SER A 583 -4.47 64.63 -117.45
CA SER A 583 -3.65 65.18 -116.38
C SER A 583 -4.35 65.10 -115.02
N ASN A 584 -5.65 65.43 -114.97
CA ASN A 584 -6.45 65.36 -113.74
C ASN A 584 -6.58 63.92 -113.25
N ILE A 585 -6.91 62.97 -114.13
CA ILE A 585 -6.96 61.52 -113.81
C ILE A 585 -5.60 61.02 -113.32
N ILE A 586 -4.49 61.48 -113.91
CA ILE A 586 -3.13 61.13 -113.44
C ILE A 586 -2.86 61.73 -112.05
N THR A 587 -3.35 62.93 -111.73
CA THR A 587 -3.23 63.48 -110.36
C THR A 587 -4.09 62.75 -109.33
N GLU A 588 -5.31 62.33 -109.70
CA GLU A 588 -6.18 61.51 -108.84
C GLU A 588 -5.57 60.12 -108.58
N GLN A 589 -5.13 59.41 -109.62
CA GLN A 589 -4.44 58.12 -109.46
C GLN A 589 -3.15 58.25 -108.66
N LYS A 590 -2.47 59.40 -108.69
CA LYS A 590 -1.28 59.67 -107.88
C LYS A 590 -1.61 60.00 -106.42
N GLN A 591 -2.79 60.57 -106.15
CA GLN A 591 -3.31 60.70 -104.79
C GLN A 591 -3.76 59.34 -104.24
N GLU A 592 -4.46 58.51 -105.02
CA GLU A 592 -4.75 57.11 -104.65
C GLU A 592 -3.48 56.30 -104.41
N GLN A 593 -2.46 56.44 -105.27
CA GLN A 593 -1.16 55.78 -105.10
C GLN A 593 -0.48 56.19 -103.79
N ASN A 594 -0.53 57.48 -103.42
CA ASN A 594 0.02 57.96 -102.15
C ASN A 594 -0.76 57.40 -100.95
N LEU A 595 -2.10 57.49 -100.97
CA LEU A 595 -2.96 56.93 -99.92
C LEU A 595 -2.75 55.42 -99.75
N LEU A 596 -2.64 54.68 -100.86
CA LEU A 596 -2.35 53.25 -100.84
C LEU A 596 -0.95 52.96 -100.26
N ASN A 597 0.05 53.79 -100.58
CA ASN A 597 1.40 53.67 -100.04
C ASN A 597 1.47 54.01 -98.54
N ASP A 598 0.65 54.94 -98.07
CA ASP A 598 0.47 55.25 -96.63
C ASP A 598 -0.25 54.10 -95.90
N TYR A 599 -1.30 53.51 -96.50
CA TYR A 599 -1.95 52.30 -95.97
C TYR A 599 -1.00 51.09 -95.92
N ILE A 600 -0.18 50.89 -96.96
CA ILE A 600 0.88 49.86 -96.97
C ILE A 600 1.91 50.13 -95.88
N SER A 601 2.31 51.39 -95.69
CA SER A 601 3.26 51.80 -94.65
C SER A 601 2.69 51.61 -93.24
N GLN A 602 1.39 51.83 -93.04
CA GLN A 602 0.70 51.57 -91.78
C GLN A 602 0.58 50.06 -91.51
N MET A 603 0.14 49.28 -92.50
CA MET A 603 0.13 47.80 -92.44
C MET A 603 1.51 47.23 -92.12
N ALA A 604 2.59 47.76 -92.72
CA ALA A 604 3.95 47.33 -92.44
C ALA A 604 4.39 47.63 -91.00
N LYS A 605 4.00 48.79 -90.44
CA LYS A 605 4.21 49.12 -89.01
C LYS A 605 3.43 48.17 -88.10
N ASP A 606 2.17 47.89 -88.41
CA ASP A 606 1.34 47.01 -87.59
C ASP A 606 1.80 45.54 -87.68
N PHE A 607 2.19 45.03 -88.85
CA PHE A 607 2.86 43.72 -88.96
C PHE A 607 4.16 43.66 -88.14
N SER A 608 4.98 44.72 -88.17
CA SER A 608 6.18 44.81 -87.33
C SER A 608 5.83 44.75 -85.83
N ARG A 609 4.75 45.42 -85.43
CA ARG A 609 4.21 45.42 -84.07
C ARG A 609 3.72 44.03 -83.66
N TYR A 610 2.96 43.34 -84.52
CA TYR A 610 2.52 41.97 -84.30
C TYR A 610 3.68 41.00 -84.17
N PHE A 611 4.69 41.04 -85.05
CA PHE A 611 5.91 40.24 -84.90
C PHE A 611 6.64 40.49 -83.57
N SER A 612 6.78 41.76 -83.16
CA SER A 612 7.42 42.12 -81.88
C SER A 612 6.65 41.57 -80.66
N ASN A 613 5.32 41.53 -80.74
CA ASN A 613 4.47 40.94 -79.70
C ASN A 613 4.53 39.41 -79.72
N THR A 614 4.57 38.77 -80.90
CA THR A 614 4.76 37.32 -81.03
C THR A 614 6.07 36.87 -80.38
N GLU A 615 7.16 37.62 -80.54
CA GLU A 615 8.44 37.24 -79.94
C GLU A 615 8.46 37.43 -78.41
N LYS A 616 7.78 38.45 -77.87
CA LYS A 616 7.55 38.59 -76.41
C LYS A 616 6.77 37.39 -75.87
N VAL A 617 5.67 37.00 -76.53
CA VAL A 617 4.85 35.84 -76.13
C VAL A 617 5.68 34.55 -76.18
N LYS A 618 6.59 34.36 -77.14
CA LYS A 618 7.53 33.22 -77.13
C LYS A 618 8.47 33.25 -75.91
N GLN A 619 8.97 34.43 -75.52
CA GLN A 619 9.86 34.58 -74.37
C GLN A 619 9.13 34.33 -73.05
N GLU A 620 7.92 34.85 -72.88
CA GLU A 620 7.04 34.58 -71.73
C GLU A 620 6.68 33.09 -71.65
N LEU A 621 6.28 32.48 -72.76
CA LEU A 621 5.93 31.06 -72.83
C LEU A 621 7.14 30.15 -72.60
N LYS A 622 8.36 30.59 -72.97
CA LYS A 622 9.61 29.93 -72.57
C LYS A 622 9.85 30.07 -71.06
N TYR A 623 9.77 31.28 -70.51
CA TYR A 623 9.96 31.54 -69.07
C TYR A 623 9.00 30.71 -68.20
N LEU A 624 7.71 30.65 -68.57
CA LEU A 624 6.72 29.80 -67.90
C LEU A 624 7.05 28.31 -68.00
N ARG A 625 7.56 27.84 -69.15
CA ARG A 625 7.97 26.44 -69.35
C ARG A 625 9.21 26.09 -68.51
N ASP A 626 10.17 27.00 -68.41
CA ASP A 626 11.36 26.85 -67.56
C ASP A 626 10.96 26.90 -66.07
N GLN A 627 9.99 27.74 -65.69
CA GLN A 627 9.43 27.82 -64.34
C GLN A 627 8.67 26.54 -63.94
N GLU A 628 7.83 25.98 -64.81
CA GLU A 628 7.16 24.69 -64.58
C GLU A 628 8.17 23.53 -64.55
N SER A 629 9.19 23.52 -65.42
CA SER A 629 10.27 22.54 -65.36
C SER A 629 11.00 22.59 -64.00
N HIS A 630 11.25 23.78 -63.46
CA HIS A 630 11.83 23.96 -62.14
C HIS A 630 10.90 23.49 -61.01
N LYS A 631 9.59 23.79 -61.08
CA LYS A 631 8.59 23.25 -60.14
C LYS A 631 8.56 21.73 -60.16
N ILE A 632 8.45 21.11 -61.34
CA ILE A 632 8.45 19.65 -61.53
C ILE A 632 9.71 19.01 -60.94
N LYS A 633 10.89 19.60 -61.17
CA LYS A 633 12.14 19.12 -60.60
C LYS A 633 12.17 19.20 -59.07
N ASN A 634 11.67 20.30 -58.50
CA ASN A 634 11.56 20.45 -57.04
C ASN A 634 10.53 19.46 -56.44
N HIS A 635 9.41 19.22 -57.13
CA HIS A 635 8.43 18.22 -56.74
C HIS A 635 9.01 16.80 -56.75
N PHE A 636 9.77 16.43 -57.80
CA PHE A 636 10.49 15.16 -57.85
C PHE A 636 11.48 14.98 -56.69
N GLU A 637 12.28 16.00 -56.36
CA GLU A 637 13.24 15.89 -55.27
C GLU A 637 12.53 15.82 -53.90
N THR A 638 11.38 16.49 -53.71
CA THR A 638 10.55 16.29 -52.51
C THR A 638 9.89 14.91 -52.45
N LEU A 639 9.42 14.36 -53.58
CA LEU A 639 8.83 13.02 -53.64
C LEU A 639 9.86 11.95 -53.25
N LYS A 640 11.06 12.02 -53.84
CA LYS A 640 12.22 11.19 -53.54
C LYS A 640 12.66 11.28 -52.08
N ASN A 641 12.61 12.47 -51.46
CA ASN A 641 12.90 12.62 -50.04
C ASN A 641 11.83 11.97 -49.16
N LEU A 642 10.54 12.12 -49.50
CA LEU A 642 9.44 11.44 -48.79
C LEU A 642 9.52 9.92 -48.93
N GLU A 643 9.88 9.40 -50.10
CA GLU A 643 10.05 7.96 -50.35
C GLU A 643 11.22 7.37 -49.54
N ASN A 644 12.34 8.09 -49.45
CA ASN A 644 13.44 7.76 -48.53
C ASN A 644 13.00 7.81 -47.06
N GLU A 645 12.21 8.80 -46.65
CA GLU A 645 11.67 8.87 -45.28
C GLU A 645 10.72 7.70 -44.98
N ILE A 646 9.85 7.30 -45.93
CA ILE A 646 8.96 6.13 -45.79
C ILE A 646 9.78 4.86 -45.59
N TYR A 647 10.76 4.60 -46.48
CA TYR A 647 11.66 3.44 -46.37
C TYR A 647 12.39 3.37 -45.02
N VAL A 648 12.86 4.52 -44.52
CA VAL A 648 13.50 4.62 -43.19
C VAL A 648 12.51 4.40 -42.04
N HIS A 649 11.23 4.71 -42.21
CA HIS A 649 10.19 4.36 -41.22
C HIS A 649 9.82 2.87 -41.27
N ASP A 650 9.72 2.27 -42.45
CA ASP A 650 9.47 0.83 -42.59
C ASP A 650 10.59 -0.02 -41.98
N LEU A 651 11.85 0.39 -42.15
CA LEU A 651 12.98 -0.25 -41.45
C LEU A 651 12.85 -0.15 -39.91
N LYS A 652 12.42 1.00 -39.37
CA LYS A 652 12.16 1.15 -37.92
C LYS A 652 10.99 0.28 -37.46
N VAL A 653 9.91 0.19 -38.24
CA VAL A 653 8.75 -0.66 -37.94
C VAL A 653 9.17 -2.14 -37.90
N ASN A 654 9.98 -2.60 -38.85
CA ASN A 654 10.51 -3.96 -38.86
C ASN A 654 11.38 -4.26 -37.63
N VAL A 655 12.25 -3.32 -37.21
CA VAL A 655 13.02 -3.46 -35.95
C VAL A 655 12.09 -3.53 -34.73
N LEU A 656 11.05 -2.69 -34.66
CA LEU A 656 10.07 -2.72 -33.57
C LEU A 656 9.26 -4.02 -33.55
N LEU A 657 8.92 -4.60 -34.70
CA LEU A 657 8.23 -5.89 -34.79
C LEU A 657 9.12 -7.03 -34.25
N LEU A 658 10.40 -7.07 -34.64
CA LEU A 658 11.37 -8.04 -34.12
C LEU A 658 11.56 -7.92 -32.60
N GLU A 659 11.65 -6.70 -32.07
CA GLU A 659 11.79 -6.48 -30.62
C GLU A 659 10.52 -6.88 -29.85
N ASN A 660 9.34 -6.60 -30.39
CA ASN A 660 8.07 -7.10 -29.86
C ASN A 660 7.99 -8.63 -29.87
N GLU A 661 8.55 -9.29 -30.88
CA GLU A 661 8.60 -10.75 -30.94
C GLU A 661 9.53 -11.35 -29.87
N LYS A 662 10.72 -10.75 -29.65
CA LYS A 662 11.60 -11.11 -28.53
C LYS A 662 10.89 -10.93 -27.18
N LEU A 663 10.20 -9.81 -26.97
CA LEU A 663 9.46 -9.53 -25.75
C LEU A 663 8.34 -10.56 -25.54
N ARG A 664 7.58 -10.94 -26.57
CA ARG A 664 6.57 -12.01 -26.50
C ARG A 664 7.19 -13.36 -26.11
N LYS A 665 8.33 -13.73 -26.71
CA LYS A 665 9.09 -14.95 -26.36
C LYS A 665 9.57 -14.92 -24.91
N TYR A 666 10.08 -13.79 -24.42
CA TYR A 666 10.51 -13.63 -23.03
C TYR A 666 9.34 -13.68 -22.03
N ILE A 667 8.19 -13.06 -22.37
CA ILE A 667 6.96 -13.14 -21.57
C ILE A 667 6.45 -14.59 -21.49
N ALA A 668 6.52 -15.36 -22.59
CA ALA A 668 6.14 -16.78 -22.59
C ALA A 668 7.09 -17.62 -21.70
N TYR A 669 8.40 -17.38 -21.76
CA TYR A 669 9.39 -18.00 -20.88
C TYR A 669 9.12 -17.69 -19.40
N MET A 670 8.88 -16.42 -19.07
CA MET A 670 8.57 -15.99 -17.70
C MET A 670 7.25 -16.59 -17.18
N LYS A 671 6.21 -16.67 -18.03
CA LYS A 671 4.96 -17.37 -17.68
C LYS A 671 5.18 -18.85 -17.38
N ASN A 672 5.99 -19.55 -18.17
CA ASN A 672 6.34 -20.95 -17.94
C ASN A 672 7.06 -21.12 -16.58
N LYS A 673 8.05 -20.26 -16.26
CA LYS A 673 8.69 -20.28 -14.94
C LYS A 673 7.74 -19.99 -13.78
N ILE A 674 6.83 -19.02 -13.91
CA ILE A 674 5.82 -18.73 -12.87
C ILE A 674 4.92 -19.96 -12.63
N GLU A 675 4.51 -20.65 -13.70
CA GLU A 675 3.69 -21.86 -13.61
C GLU A 675 4.46 -23.07 -13.02
N GLN A 676 5.77 -23.16 -13.26
CA GLN A 676 6.65 -24.13 -12.57
C GLN A 676 6.75 -23.84 -11.07
N TYR A 677 6.92 -22.57 -10.68
CA TYR A 677 6.96 -22.18 -9.26
C TYR A 677 5.63 -22.45 -8.56
N ARG A 678 4.49 -22.13 -9.19
CA ARG A 678 3.15 -22.49 -8.68
C ARG A 678 3.03 -23.98 -8.40
N LYS A 679 3.42 -24.84 -9.35
CA LYS A 679 3.36 -26.31 -9.17
C LYS A 679 4.29 -26.79 -8.06
N GLY A 680 5.42 -26.11 -7.83
CA GLY A 680 6.28 -26.35 -6.66
C GLY A 680 5.64 -25.92 -5.34
N GLU A 681 4.94 -24.79 -5.32
CA GLU A 681 4.17 -24.30 -4.16
C GLU A 681 3.03 -25.27 -3.81
N ASP A 682 2.24 -25.69 -4.80
CA ASP A 682 1.16 -26.66 -4.63
C ASP A 682 1.68 -28.02 -4.10
N TYR A 683 2.82 -28.50 -4.60
CA TYR A 683 3.46 -29.74 -4.12
C TYR A 683 4.01 -29.62 -2.69
N LEU A 684 4.64 -28.50 -2.34
CA LEU A 684 5.06 -28.23 -0.96
C LEU A 684 3.86 -28.13 0.00
N LYS A 685 2.74 -27.59 -0.49
CA LYS A 685 1.49 -27.45 0.26
C LYS A 685 0.79 -28.79 0.48
N SER A 686 0.77 -29.69 -0.51
CA SER A 686 0.28 -31.06 -0.31
C SER A 686 1.19 -31.84 0.65
N MET A 687 2.51 -31.78 0.47
CA MET A 687 3.48 -32.44 1.37
C MET A 687 3.38 -31.93 2.81
N SER A 688 3.15 -30.62 3.01
CA SER A 688 2.90 -30.03 4.33
C SER A 688 1.55 -30.44 4.92
N SER A 689 0.55 -30.73 4.08
CA SER A 689 -0.74 -31.26 4.54
C SER A 689 -0.59 -32.72 4.99
N ASP A 690 0.11 -33.55 4.21
CA ASP A 690 0.39 -34.95 4.54
C ASP A 690 1.22 -35.07 5.83
N LEU A 691 2.24 -34.22 6.00
CA LEU A 691 3.03 -34.14 7.24
C LEU A 691 2.16 -33.71 8.44
N SER A 692 1.19 -32.82 8.25
CA SER A 692 0.24 -32.43 9.30
C SER A 692 -0.68 -33.60 9.69
N CYS A 693 -1.18 -34.36 8.70
CA CYS A 693 -1.98 -35.57 8.93
C CYS A 693 -1.18 -36.70 9.59
N GLN A 694 0.10 -36.86 9.26
CA GLN A 694 1.00 -37.81 9.94
C GLN A 694 1.26 -37.38 11.39
N LEU A 695 1.46 -36.07 11.63
CA LEU A 695 1.65 -35.53 12.98
C LEU A 695 0.40 -35.74 13.86
N THR A 696 -0.80 -35.49 13.34
CA THR A 696 -2.04 -35.75 14.10
C THR A 696 -2.26 -37.25 14.32
N ALA A 697 -1.96 -38.12 13.35
CA ALA A 697 -2.02 -39.57 13.54
C ALA A 697 -1.06 -40.06 14.63
N HIS A 698 0.17 -39.56 14.68
CA HIS A 698 1.12 -39.87 15.75
C HIS A 698 0.72 -39.27 17.11
N GLN A 699 0.07 -38.12 17.14
CA GLN A 699 -0.50 -37.56 18.38
C GLN A 699 -1.64 -38.45 18.92
N THR A 700 -2.53 -38.95 18.06
CA THR A 700 -3.56 -39.92 18.46
C THR A 700 -2.93 -41.21 18.99
N GLN A 701 -1.98 -41.80 18.25
CA GLN A 701 -1.25 -43.00 18.71
C GLN A 701 -0.56 -42.81 20.06
N TYR A 702 0.02 -41.63 20.33
CA TYR A 702 0.61 -41.31 21.62
C TYR A 702 -0.43 -41.19 22.74
N LEU A 703 -1.61 -40.62 22.46
CA LEU A 703 -2.71 -40.54 23.42
C LEU A 703 -3.30 -41.93 23.73
N ASP A 704 -3.41 -42.80 22.73
CA ASP A 704 -3.87 -44.19 22.89
C ASP A 704 -2.88 -45.00 23.74
N LEU A 705 -1.58 -44.96 23.41
CA LEU A 705 -0.51 -45.58 24.21
C LEU A 705 -0.42 -45.01 25.63
N TRP A 706 -0.74 -43.73 25.81
CA TRP A 706 -0.80 -43.11 27.15
C TRP A 706 -2.02 -43.59 27.95
N ALA A 707 -3.16 -43.83 27.30
CA ALA A 707 -4.33 -44.45 27.93
C ALA A 707 -4.04 -45.91 28.33
N GLU A 708 -3.37 -46.70 27.48
CA GLU A 708 -2.91 -48.06 27.80
C GLU A 708 -1.90 -48.06 28.98
N PHE A 709 -0.99 -47.09 29.03
CA PHE A 709 -0.10 -46.92 30.18
C PHE A 709 -0.87 -46.57 31.47
N GLN A 710 -1.90 -45.73 31.38
CA GLN A 710 -2.75 -45.42 32.52
C GLN A 710 -3.59 -46.61 32.99
N THR A 711 -4.06 -47.49 32.09
CA THR A 711 -4.77 -48.72 32.50
C THR A 711 -3.83 -49.72 33.16
N THR A 712 -2.64 -49.97 32.59
CA THR A 712 -1.66 -50.91 33.18
C THR A 712 -1.11 -50.43 34.52
N VAL A 713 -0.90 -49.13 34.71
CA VAL A 713 -0.56 -48.56 36.04
C VAL A 713 -1.71 -48.76 37.03
N LYS A 714 -2.97 -48.62 36.61
CA LYS A 714 -4.15 -48.81 37.47
C LYS A 714 -4.34 -50.28 37.86
N GLU A 715 -4.13 -51.21 36.93
CA GLU A 715 -4.12 -52.66 37.19
C GLU A 715 -3.01 -53.04 38.15
N LEU A 716 -1.81 -52.48 37.99
CA LEU A 716 -0.69 -52.70 38.92
C LEU A 716 -1.02 -52.20 40.33
N VAL A 717 -1.62 -51.02 40.47
CA VAL A 717 -2.08 -50.49 41.77
C VAL A 717 -3.14 -51.39 42.40
N ASN A 718 -4.14 -51.83 41.65
CA ASN A 718 -5.16 -52.77 42.16
C ASN A 718 -4.52 -54.07 42.66
N SER A 719 -3.59 -54.66 41.90
CA SER A 719 -2.86 -55.87 42.33
C SER A 719 -1.99 -55.63 43.58
N GLY A 720 -1.48 -54.41 43.75
CA GLY A 720 -0.76 -53.99 44.95
C GLY A 720 -1.65 -53.93 46.19
N ASP A 721 -2.88 -53.42 46.04
CA ASP A 721 -3.88 -53.41 47.12
C ASP A 721 -4.36 -54.84 47.48
N GLU A 722 -4.51 -55.72 46.49
CA GLU A 722 -4.79 -57.15 46.72
C GLU A 722 -3.66 -57.83 47.51
N ILE A 723 -2.40 -57.65 47.10
CA ILE A 723 -1.21 -58.17 47.81
C ILE A 723 -1.10 -57.57 49.22
N LEU A 724 -1.39 -56.29 49.42
CA LEU A 724 -1.42 -55.66 50.74
C LEU A 724 -2.51 -56.26 51.64
N GLN A 725 -3.68 -56.59 51.08
CA GLN A 725 -4.76 -57.25 51.81
C GLN A 725 -4.41 -58.72 52.13
N GLU A 726 -3.70 -59.44 51.25
CA GLU A 726 -3.14 -60.76 51.57
C GLU A 726 -2.09 -60.71 52.69
N ILE A 727 -1.15 -59.76 52.62
CA ILE A 727 -0.14 -59.51 53.67
C ILE A 727 -0.84 -59.20 55.01
N LYS A 728 -1.90 -58.40 54.99
CA LYS A 728 -2.71 -58.09 56.18
C LYS A 728 -3.37 -59.34 56.76
N ASN A 729 -4.00 -60.17 55.94
CA ASN A 729 -4.56 -61.47 56.34
C ASN A 729 -3.48 -62.41 56.91
N LEU A 730 -2.26 -62.35 56.38
CA LEU A 730 -1.13 -63.17 56.83
C LEU A 730 -0.55 -62.67 58.16
N ILE A 731 -0.50 -61.35 58.38
CA ILE A 731 -0.19 -60.73 59.69
C ILE A 731 -1.25 -61.12 60.72
N GLU A 732 -2.53 -61.18 60.35
CA GLU A 732 -3.62 -61.58 61.24
C GLU A 732 -3.51 -63.06 61.65
N LYS A 733 -3.21 -63.96 60.69
CA LYS A 733 -2.87 -65.37 60.96
C LYS A 733 -1.61 -65.54 61.81
N LEU A 734 -0.59 -64.68 61.64
CA LEU A 734 0.60 -64.69 62.50
C LEU A 734 0.26 -64.27 63.93
N LYS A 735 -0.62 -63.27 64.13
CA LYS A 735 -1.13 -62.91 65.47
C LYS A 735 -1.91 -64.07 66.10
N GLU A 736 -2.79 -64.75 65.37
CA GLU A 736 -3.47 -65.95 65.88
C GLU A 736 -2.49 -67.08 66.23
N ARG A 737 -1.47 -67.29 65.40
CA ARG A 737 -0.40 -68.26 65.68
C ARG A 737 0.36 -67.90 66.95
N ASP A 738 0.71 -66.63 67.12
CA ASP A 738 1.50 -66.16 68.27
C ASP A 738 0.66 -66.14 69.56
N GLU A 739 -0.64 -65.85 69.48
CA GLU A 739 -1.58 -66.10 70.58
C GLU A 739 -1.66 -67.58 70.95
N ASN A 740 -1.67 -68.50 69.97
CA ASN A 740 -1.67 -69.93 70.24
C ASN A 740 -0.30 -70.41 70.79
N ILE A 741 0.81 -69.80 70.38
CA ILE A 741 2.13 -70.03 70.99
C ILE A 741 2.17 -69.50 72.42
N GLU A 742 1.52 -68.37 72.75
CA GLU A 742 1.31 -67.92 74.14
C GLU A 742 0.49 -68.94 74.95
N ARG A 743 -0.58 -69.50 74.37
CA ARG A 743 -1.41 -70.53 75.02
C ARG A 743 -0.63 -71.82 75.26
N ILE A 744 0.20 -72.25 74.31
CA ILE A 744 1.10 -73.40 74.45
C ILE A 744 2.21 -73.09 75.49
N SER A 745 2.77 -71.88 75.48
CA SER A 745 3.82 -71.49 76.43
C SER A 745 3.30 -71.40 77.85
N THR A 746 2.08 -70.87 78.06
CA THR A 746 1.43 -70.84 79.38
C THR A 746 0.96 -72.23 79.84
N TRP A 747 0.61 -73.13 78.92
CA TRP A 747 0.37 -74.54 79.24
C TRP A 747 1.66 -75.28 79.63
N LEU A 748 2.76 -75.09 78.88
CA LEU A 748 4.07 -75.65 79.22
C LEU A 748 4.63 -75.07 80.53
N GLN A 749 4.41 -73.79 80.81
CA GLN A 749 4.75 -73.14 82.08
C GLN A 749 4.03 -73.84 83.25
N GLY A 750 2.72 -74.09 83.11
CA GLY A 750 1.94 -74.83 84.12
C GLY A 750 2.44 -76.27 84.32
N ASN A 751 2.72 -76.99 83.24
CA ASN A 751 3.26 -78.36 83.31
C ASN A 751 4.68 -78.41 83.90
N LEU A 752 5.50 -77.37 83.69
CA LEU A 752 6.82 -77.23 84.32
C LEU A 752 6.68 -76.91 85.82
N GLU A 753 5.68 -76.13 86.21
CA GLU A 753 5.34 -75.90 87.63
C GLU A 753 4.82 -77.18 88.30
N GLU A 754 4.06 -78.04 87.61
CA GLU A 754 3.70 -79.39 88.10
C GLU A 754 4.90 -80.35 88.17
N LEU A 755 5.81 -80.34 87.19
CA LEU A 755 7.06 -81.12 87.25
C LEU A 755 7.97 -80.68 88.41
N HIS A 756 8.03 -79.38 88.69
CA HIS A 756 8.74 -78.85 89.86
C HIS A 756 8.10 -79.33 91.17
N PHE A 757 6.77 -79.49 91.20
CA PHE A 757 6.01 -80.00 92.34
C PHE A 757 6.23 -81.51 92.59
N LEU A 758 6.45 -82.29 91.53
CA LEU A 758 6.80 -83.71 91.61
C LEU A 758 8.26 -83.95 92.01
N MET A 759 9.15 -83.00 91.74
CA MET A 759 10.58 -83.09 92.11
C MET A 759 10.85 -82.71 93.59
N GLU A 760 9.85 -82.20 94.33
CA GLU A 760 9.94 -81.84 95.76
C GLU A 760 9.48 -82.97 96.72
N GLN A 761 9.29 -84.22 96.25
CA GLN A 761 8.82 -85.36 97.08
C GLN A 761 9.82 -86.54 97.24
N GLU A 762 11.13 -86.30 97.25
CA GLU A 762 12.09 -87.23 97.87
C GLU A 762 13.35 -86.50 98.37
N SER A 763 13.69 -86.62 99.66
CA SER A 763 14.74 -85.87 100.41
C SER A 763 14.64 -84.33 100.32
N GLU A 764 14.08 -83.58 101.27
CA GLU A 764 14.26 -83.56 102.74
C GLU A 764 15.66 -83.10 103.20
N ILE A 765 15.81 -81.79 103.45
CA ILE A 765 16.15 -81.21 104.77
C ILE A 765 16.02 -79.66 104.76
N ASP A 766 15.43 -79.14 105.83
CA ASP A 766 15.42 -77.77 106.37
C ASP A 766 14.87 -76.51 105.63
N LEU A 767 13.71 -76.10 106.18
CA LEU A 767 13.42 -74.76 106.74
C LEU A 767 13.05 -73.56 105.83
N HIS A 768 11.72 -73.42 105.68
CA HIS A 768 10.93 -72.24 106.11
C HIS A 768 11.29 -70.82 105.59
N LYS A 769 10.37 -70.02 105.01
CA LYS A 769 8.88 -70.07 105.06
C LYS A 769 8.20 -69.30 103.90
N GLU A 770 7.07 -69.85 103.44
CA GLU A 770 5.84 -69.21 102.93
C GLU A 770 5.95 -68.01 101.95
N LYS A 771 5.77 -68.17 100.62
CA LYS A 771 4.60 -68.61 99.81
C LYS A 771 3.38 -67.65 99.78
N LYS A 772 3.05 -67.13 98.56
CA LYS A 772 1.72 -66.94 97.89
C LYS A 772 1.72 -65.71 96.92
N HIS A 773 1.98 -65.89 95.62
CA HIS A 773 1.05 -66.27 94.53
C HIS A 773 0.06 -65.18 94.02
N ILE A 774 0.22 -64.77 92.75
CA ILE A 774 -0.74 -64.84 91.60
C ILE A 774 -2.17 -64.25 91.81
N PRO A 775 -2.74 -63.37 90.94
CA PRO A 775 -2.86 -63.60 89.47
C PRO A 775 -2.88 -62.40 88.46
N PHE A 776 -2.57 -62.72 87.20
CA PHE A 776 -3.10 -62.22 85.90
C PHE A 776 -4.03 -60.98 85.81
N LYS A 777 -3.73 -60.10 84.83
CA LYS A 777 -4.60 -59.92 83.63
C LYS A 777 -3.92 -59.19 82.45
N LYS A 778 -4.28 -59.58 81.21
CA LYS A 778 -3.90 -58.89 79.95
C LYS A 778 -4.67 -57.58 79.74
N VAL A 779 -4.03 -56.57 79.13
CA VAL A 779 -4.50 -55.83 77.92
C VAL A 779 -3.27 -55.35 77.13
N HIS A 780 -3.32 -55.44 75.79
CA HIS A 780 -2.29 -54.96 74.85
C HIS A 780 -2.93 -54.78 73.44
N PRO A 781 -2.31 -54.10 72.45
CA PRO A 781 -1.32 -53.01 72.50
C PRO A 781 -2.10 -51.67 72.58
N GLN A 782 -2.09 -50.62 71.73
CA GLN A 782 -1.27 -50.14 70.59
C GLN A 782 -1.56 -48.63 70.40
N GLY A 783 -0.68 -47.75 69.91
CA GLY A 783 0.76 -47.86 69.63
C GLY A 783 1.32 -46.60 68.93
N VAL A 784 2.37 -46.03 69.51
CA VAL A 784 3.38 -45.16 68.87
C VAL A 784 4.38 -46.11 68.15
N GLU A 785 5.08 -45.84 67.04
CA GLU A 785 5.73 -44.64 66.49
C GLU A 785 5.72 -44.74 64.93
N CYS A 786 5.38 -43.70 64.16
CA CYS A 786 6.29 -42.72 63.54
C CYS A 786 7.62 -43.27 62.96
N THR A 787 7.87 -43.08 61.66
CA THR A 787 9.06 -42.34 61.11
C THR A 787 9.06 -42.28 59.56
N MET A 788 10.03 -41.53 59.01
CA MET A 788 10.31 -41.22 57.58
C MET A 788 9.44 -40.10 56.99
N LYS A 789 9.91 -38.91 56.58
CA LYS A 789 11.20 -38.42 55.98
C LYS A 789 11.50 -39.06 54.60
N ASN A 790 11.82 -38.32 53.52
CA ASN A 790 11.72 -36.88 53.25
C ASN A 790 11.97 -36.60 51.73
N ILE A 791 11.93 -35.33 51.33
CA ILE A 791 12.77 -34.71 50.27
C ILE A 791 12.43 -34.87 48.76
N ASN A 792 12.26 -33.70 48.14
CA ASN A 792 12.53 -33.22 46.77
C ASN A 792 11.85 -33.76 45.50
N LYS A 793 11.27 -32.79 44.77
CA LYS A 793 11.31 -32.71 43.30
C LYS A 793 12.58 -31.97 42.86
N GLU A 794 13.16 -32.36 41.73
CA GLU A 794 13.87 -31.50 40.77
C GLU A 794 13.42 -31.92 39.35
N LYS A 795 13.09 -31.00 38.43
CA LYS A 795 13.96 -30.41 37.39
C LYS A 795 14.65 -31.46 36.49
N LEU A 796 14.78 -31.28 35.17
CA LEU A 796 14.67 -30.07 34.35
C LEU A 796 14.31 -30.42 32.89
N LYS A 797 13.70 -29.46 32.17
CA LYS A 797 13.61 -29.33 30.69
C LYS A 797 13.04 -30.51 29.90
#